data_AF-A0AAN6PSA1-F1
#
_entry.id   AF-A0AAN6PSA1-F1
#
_cell.length_a   1.000
_cell.length_b   1.000
_cell.length_c   1.000
_cell.angle_alpha   90.00
_cell.angle_beta   90.00
_cell.angle_gamma   90.00
#
_symmetry.space_group_name_H-M   'P 1'
#
loop_
_entity.id
_entity.type
_entity.pdbx_description
1 polymer ?
#
loop_
_entity_poly.entity_id
_entity_poly.type
_entity_poly.pdbx_seq_one_letter_code
_entity_poly.pdbx_strand_id
1 'polypeptide(L)'
;MALLSSPGRFGLILLSLISSFLVPDLGVLGQIPTYEIETANFLAEPISNLHGLIPMPWACGFMPNPGTQTVLQFHANWHCTYPDTHAEFGRRFFGFHKQFGLAYNFYLMSLNFPYVDTFYPGPGAIIPPSHSSRPQNFPCVGCTSLPNSFRIPPVGSLNSFPTVQALGQAIVGWHNNQHFHLSGGFSCGSQTTPARGDMNCFTTSPRDPVFWRYHSIFDEIQDAWHSLQDANVALVMDRSGSMALTIPSFGITRLQAAKDAAQMFADMVDVTSGHRLGLVTFSSGASTNLGLTGASTFSGALSSAMSSVSASGSTSIGAGLNAGQTLVMGGTQPRKGIVLLTDGQENVAPMISSVNLGDTHLCAVGFASPSNLNGAKLRNLAEKQGGVWTSTEDPVELKKVFVQCFSNIFDDVHAVDPMETLPYSSPVGPPTIHGAMGDNGIVFVLGWADPSAKLQLSITTPSGAVVNLNSPNVQSKLGSTWHVVRITLPYQGERDGDWSGRAVLQPIRGYVNGFSSLAVTGTGAGVQLIQNQLATLCTAGCGNVLFYQHTTNETSTSHGGGTSIYHQAVIAEMSRGNLGNATVANTAADFAKQLSRGWDLVVYNAPGPGDAQPYDQTLSSLLCGGRTKYILSDARPVSSADAILRCAGATRREYVSAGSTEKMYLTPGSSQLFPGQLQLGSGVVRDARSYVVSGGSAQVSYGGGLSGAASVAIGPSGSGSVQYFISVLAKSSVKLKPYTYINNTYVGEVLHPSFYVPAPYWPDCGFTHVYGNVTVTRPLSSLAAVRTDPKDDNAVGVKIPTETATYSLSDDGRGGDRAAGDHRFETALSGITRYDGEYKLHARIRLCNQRPCGKLDCIVREAEHVLDVLPKAAQAKTSVKVRQLDMSGKQRKRSADGQKKARVVVTPRDEDGAALGHGHLEQLVARGVCGAVVEKFEEISEDGEEAGSYAATVSYPEGGSSDASCKRAGVAIHMLGRPQEAVVAEL
;
A
#
# COMPACT_ATOMS: atom_id res chain seq x y z
N MET A 1 -53.45 24.93 -18.38
CA MET A 1 -53.09 26.34 -18.66
C MET A 1 -51.85 26.32 -19.55
N ALA A 2 -52.04 26.18 -20.86
CA ALA A 2 -51.95 27.24 -21.90
C ALA A 2 -50.48 27.65 -22.18
N LEU A 3 -49.78 27.08 -23.18
CA LEU A 3 -49.79 27.28 -24.67
C LEU A 3 -49.08 28.56 -25.17
N LEU A 4 -48.38 28.37 -26.31
CA LEU A 4 -47.83 29.31 -27.32
C LEU A 4 -46.31 29.61 -27.21
N SER A 5 -45.47 29.71 -28.25
CA SER A 5 -45.41 29.29 -29.67
C SER A 5 -44.15 29.97 -30.27
N SER A 6 -43.36 29.30 -31.12
CA SER A 6 -42.38 29.95 -32.05
C SER A 6 -43.14 30.55 -33.28
N PRO A 7 -42.54 31.00 -34.42
CA PRO A 7 -41.14 31.17 -34.86
C PRO A 7 -40.85 32.47 -35.68
N GLY A 8 -39.64 32.65 -36.24
CA GLY A 8 -39.38 33.61 -37.32
C GLY A 8 -38.03 33.44 -38.03
N ARG A 9 -38.06 33.00 -39.30
CA ARG A 9 -36.95 32.94 -40.28
C ARG A 9 -37.08 34.11 -41.29
N PHE A 10 -35.96 34.73 -41.67
CA PHE A 10 -35.64 35.43 -42.95
C PHE A 10 -34.09 35.44 -43.01
N GLY A 11 -33.33 35.05 -44.04
CA GLY A 11 -33.48 35.12 -45.50
C GLY A 11 -32.51 36.19 -46.07
N LEU A 12 -31.20 35.91 -46.20
CA LEU A 12 -30.43 35.68 -47.46
C LEU A 12 -30.13 36.95 -48.30
N ILE A 13 -28.83 37.27 -48.54
CA ILE A 13 -28.17 37.54 -49.86
C ILE A 13 -26.89 38.44 -49.81
N LEU A 14 -25.82 37.89 -50.41
CA LEU A 14 -24.60 38.43 -51.08
C LEU A 14 -23.67 39.47 -50.40
N LEU A 15 -22.39 39.09 -50.27
CA LEU A 15 -21.30 39.66 -51.09
C LEU A 15 -20.06 38.75 -51.07
N SER A 16 -19.65 38.29 -52.26
CA SER A 16 -18.35 37.68 -52.56
C SER A 16 -17.45 38.71 -53.24
N LEU A 17 -16.15 38.74 -52.89
CA LEU A 17 -14.97 38.82 -53.76
C LEU A 17 -13.76 39.55 -53.13
N ILE A 18 -12.65 38.79 -53.07
CA ILE A 18 -11.22 39.17 -53.17
C ILE A 18 -10.55 39.78 -51.93
N SER A 19 -9.70 38.97 -51.27
CA SER A 19 -8.24 39.20 -51.28
C SER A 19 -7.49 38.00 -50.66
N SER A 20 -6.85 37.22 -51.53
CA SER A 20 -5.84 36.21 -51.20
C SER A 20 -4.50 36.91 -50.91
N PHE A 21 -3.86 36.67 -49.75
CA PHE A 21 -2.40 36.77 -49.57
C PHE A 21 -1.96 36.01 -48.29
N LEU A 22 -1.33 34.86 -48.49
CA LEU A 22 -0.19 34.26 -47.77
C LEU A 22 -0.14 34.29 -46.22
N VAL A 23 -0.57 33.16 -45.62
CA VAL A 23 0.19 32.43 -44.57
C VAL A 23 -0.06 30.93 -44.81
N PRO A 24 0.94 30.10 -45.14
CA PRO A 24 0.78 28.64 -45.10
C PRO A 24 1.10 28.11 -43.69
N ASP A 25 0.58 26.92 -43.41
CA ASP A 25 1.04 25.98 -42.38
C ASP A 25 0.52 26.17 -40.94
N LEU A 26 -0.54 25.41 -40.62
CA LEU A 26 -0.57 24.30 -39.62
C LEU A 26 -2.02 23.92 -39.30
N GLY A 27 -2.78 23.51 -40.33
CA GLY A 27 -4.21 23.29 -40.22
C GLY A 27 -4.69 22.07 -40.98
N VAL A 28 -4.02 20.92 -40.84
CA VAL A 28 -4.61 19.61 -41.16
C VAL A 28 -3.99 18.52 -40.26
N LEU A 29 -4.36 18.53 -38.99
CA LEU A 29 -4.77 17.27 -38.35
C LEU A 29 -6.27 17.43 -38.16
N GLY A 30 -7.03 16.84 -39.08
CA GLY A 30 -8.47 16.72 -38.92
C GLY A 30 -8.79 16.06 -37.58
N GLN A 31 -10.00 16.33 -37.08
CA GLN A 31 -10.58 15.53 -35.99
C GLN A 31 -10.25 14.07 -36.23
N ILE A 32 -9.36 13.51 -35.40
CA ILE A 32 -9.05 12.09 -35.42
C ILE A 32 -10.39 11.39 -35.16
N PRO A 33 -10.86 10.51 -36.07
CA PRO A 33 -12.15 9.86 -35.90
C PRO A 33 -12.22 9.23 -34.52
N THR A 34 -13.28 9.56 -33.82
CA THR A 34 -13.59 9.01 -32.52
C THR A 34 -13.73 7.48 -32.64
N TYR A 35 -12.97 6.74 -31.83
CA TYR A 35 -13.14 5.37 -31.33
C TYR A 35 -13.00 4.10 -32.23
N GLU A 36 -13.08 4.10 -33.58
CA GLU A 36 -13.20 2.82 -34.36
C GLU A 36 -11.88 2.27 -34.98
N ILE A 37 -10.84 3.10 -35.20
CA ILE A 37 -9.68 2.71 -36.03
C ILE A 37 -8.52 2.09 -35.22
N GLU A 38 -8.39 2.41 -33.93
CA GLU A 38 -7.19 2.08 -33.13
C GLU A 38 -7.03 0.57 -32.88
N THR A 39 -8.12 -0.13 -32.59
CA THR A 39 -8.10 -1.59 -32.38
C THR A 39 -7.76 -2.35 -33.66
N ALA A 40 -8.26 -1.88 -34.81
CA ALA A 40 -7.92 -2.45 -36.10
C ALA A 40 -6.45 -2.24 -36.47
N ASN A 41 -5.90 -1.05 -36.17
CA ASN A 41 -4.49 -0.75 -36.34
C ASN A 41 -3.62 -1.68 -35.47
N PHE A 42 -3.94 -1.80 -34.18
CA PHE A 42 -3.22 -2.71 -33.28
C PHE A 42 -3.22 -4.15 -33.81
N LEU A 43 -4.36 -4.65 -34.28
CA LEU A 43 -4.46 -6.01 -34.82
C LEU A 43 -3.62 -6.24 -36.08
N ALA A 44 -3.36 -5.18 -36.85
CA ALA A 44 -2.53 -5.20 -38.05
C ALA A 44 -1.05 -4.97 -37.75
N GLU A 45 -0.68 -4.51 -36.54
CA GLU A 45 0.72 -4.30 -36.16
C GLU A 45 1.52 -5.62 -36.21
N PRO A 46 2.71 -5.63 -36.82
CA PRO A 46 3.64 -6.73 -36.69
C PRO A 46 4.04 -6.95 -35.23
N ILE A 47 4.08 -8.20 -34.76
CA ILE A 47 4.52 -8.53 -33.39
C ILE A 47 5.92 -7.96 -33.11
N SER A 48 6.81 -7.93 -34.11
CA SER A 48 8.16 -7.39 -33.99
C SER A 48 8.22 -5.93 -33.54
N ASN A 49 7.14 -5.17 -33.75
CA ASN A 49 7.05 -3.76 -33.38
C ASN A 49 6.51 -3.56 -31.96
N LEU A 50 5.96 -4.61 -31.35
CA LEU A 50 5.28 -4.52 -30.06
C LEU A 50 6.18 -5.00 -28.93
N HIS A 51 6.47 -4.08 -28.02
CA HIS A 51 7.27 -4.35 -26.84
C HIS A 51 6.56 -5.36 -25.92
N GLY A 52 7.25 -6.44 -25.55
CA GLY A 52 6.76 -7.43 -24.58
C GLY A 52 5.99 -8.63 -25.17
N LEU A 53 5.68 -8.65 -26.47
CA LEU A 53 5.12 -9.85 -27.12
C LEU A 53 6.23 -10.77 -27.61
N ILE A 54 6.15 -12.05 -27.21
CA ILE A 54 7.08 -13.08 -27.64
C ILE A 54 6.33 -14.03 -28.60
N PRO A 55 6.68 -14.06 -29.89
CA PRO A 55 6.04 -14.98 -30.84
C PRO A 55 6.27 -16.43 -30.42
N MET A 56 5.22 -17.25 -30.43
CA MET A 56 5.32 -18.68 -30.13
C MET A 56 5.57 -19.48 -31.42
N PRO A 57 6.38 -20.57 -31.37
CA PRO A 57 6.49 -21.53 -32.48
C PRO A 57 5.15 -22.23 -32.74
N TRP A 58 4.77 -22.44 -34.02
CA TRP A 58 3.51 -23.11 -34.41
C TRP A 58 3.71 -24.49 -35.04
N ALA A 59 2.62 -25.24 -35.06
CA ALA A 59 2.46 -26.51 -35.78
C ALA A 59 1.51 -26.42 -36.99
N CYS A 60 0.84 -25.27 -37.21
CA CYS A 60 -0.15 -25.09 -38.28
C CYS A 60 0.53 -24.62 -39.58
N GLY A 61 0.54 -25.47 -40.61
CA GLY A 61 1.38 -25.35 -41.82
C GLY A 61 1.06 -24.23 -42.83
N PHE A 62 0.36 -23.15 -42.47
CA PHE A 62 -0.09 -22.13 -43.42
C PHE A 62 0.12 -20.66 -42.98
N MET A 63 0.77 -20.41 -41.84
CA MET A 63 0.89 -19.05 -41.26
C MET A 63 2.33 -18.49 -41.40
N PRO A 64 2.50 -17.15 -41.58
CA PRO A 64 3.80 -16.51 -41.83
C PRO A 64 4.78 -16.58 -40.65
N ASN A 65 6.09 -16.43 -40.92
CA ASN A 65 7.22 -16.49 -39.97
C ASN A 65 6.99 -15.70 -38.65
N PRO A 66 7.49 -16.17 -37.47
CA PRO A 66 7.01 -15.69 -36.16
C PRO A 66 7.24 -14.20 -35.94
N GLY A 67 8.32 -13.65 -36.50
CA GLY A 67 8.64 -12.23 -36.45
C GLY A 67 7.92 -11.35 -37.47
N THR A 68 7.11 -11.91 -38.39
CA THR A 68 6.40 -11.16 -39.44
C THR A 68 4.89 -11.26 -39.31
N GLN A 69 4.39 -11.89 -38.25
CA GLN A 69 2.96 -12.02 -38.00
C GLN A 69 2.38 -10.70 -37.54
N THR A 70 1.15 -10.43 -37.94
CA THR A 70 0.31 -9.44 -37.28
C THR A 70 -0.20 -9.97 -35.93
N VAL A 71 -0.61 -9.10 -35.03
CA VAL A 71 -1.26 -9.48 -33.76
C VAL A 71 -2.48 -10.39 -33.99
N LEU A 72 -3.28 -10.14 -35.03
CA LEU A 72 -4.42 -11.00 -35.35
C LEU A 72 -3.99 -12.42 -35.74
N GLN A 73 -2.92 -12.54 -36.52
CA GLN A 73 -2.34 -13.84 -36.88
C GLN A 73 -1.76 -14.55 -35.67
N PHE A 74 -1.12 -13.82 -34.75
CA PHE A 74 -0.63 -14.35 -33.48
C PHE A 74 -1.74 -15.00 -32.66
N HIS A 75 -2.85 -14.28 -32.50
CA HIS A 75 -4.02 -14.75 -31.77
C HIS A 75 -4.64 -15.99 -32.44
N ALA A 76 -4.77 -16.01 -33.76
CA ALA A 76 -5.27 -17.18 -34.48
C ALA A 76 -4.33 -18.39 -34.34
N ASN A 77 -3.01 -18.16 -34.35
CA ASN A 77 -2.00 -19.20 -34.17
C ASN A 77 -2.07 -19.85 -32.77
N TRP A 78 -2.37 -19.06 -31.74
CA TRP A 78 -2.59 -19.55 -30.39
C TRP A 78 -3.68 -20.62 -30.34
N HIS A 79 -4.86 -20.33 -30.92
CA HIS A 79 -5.98 -21.27 -30.99
C HIS A 79 -5.70 -22.51 -31.84
N CYS A 80 -4.87 -22.38 -32.87
CA CYS A 80 -4.56 -23.49 -33.78
C CYS A 80 -3.53 -24.48 -33.22
N THR A 81 -2.53 -23.98 -32.48
CA THR A 81 -1.36 -24.78 -32.10
C THR A 81 -1.57 -25.59 -30.82
N TYR A 82 -2.48 -25.17 -29.93
CA TYR A 82 -2.61 -25.77 -28.60
C TYR A 82 -4.06 -26.15 -28.27
N PRO A 83 -4.46 -27.42 -28.46
CA PRO A 83 -5.71 -27.90 -27.89
C PRO A 83 -5.62 -27.87 -26.36
N ASP A 84 -6.77 -27.73 -25.69
CA ASP A 84 -6.95 -27.65 -24.22
C ASP A 84 -6.35 -28.85 -23.43
N THR A 85 -5.74 -29.83 -24.11
CA THR A 85 -5.15 -31.06 -23.57
C THR A 85 -3.62 -31.08 -23.53
N HIS A 86 -2.92 -30.01 -23.93
CA HIS A 86 -1.44 -29.98 -23.92
C HIS A 86 -0.87 -29.93 -22.49
N ALA A 87 0.27 -30.60 -22.24
CA ALA A 87 0.88 -30.74 -20.91
C ALA A 87 1.29 -29.40 -20.25
N GLU A 88 1.60 -28.39 -21.07
CA GLU A 88 1.96 -27.03 -20.66
C GLU A 88 0.86 -25.98 -20.97
N PHE A 89 -0.36 -26.43 -21.27
CA PHE A 89 -1.46 -25.56 -21.68
C PHE A 89 -1.73 -24.41 -20.69
N GLY A 90 -1.88 -24.68 -19.41
CA GLY A 90 -2.25 -23.66 -18.41
C GLY A 90 -1.16 -22.60 -18.23
N ARG A 91 0.12 -22.97 -18.19
CA ARG A 91 1.23 -21.99 -18.17
C ARG A 91 1.15 -21.05 -19.37
N ARG A 92 0.92 -21.61 -20.55
CA ARG A 92 0.85 -20.85 -21.79
C ARG A 92 -0.45 -20.04 -21.89
N PHE A 93 -1.57 -20.56 -21.39
CA PHE A 93 -2.86 -19.88 -21.36
C PHE A 93 -2.74 -18.57 -20.60
N PHE A 94 -2.26 -18.63 -19.36
CA PHE A 94 -2.10 -17.41 -18.57
C PHE A 94 -1.01 -16.50 -19.14
N GLY A 95 0.13 -17.07 -19.57
CA GLY A 95 1.21 -16.29 -20.21
C GLY A 95 0.76 -15.54 -21.46
N PHE A 96 -0.04 -16.18 -22.32
CA PHE A 96 -0.61 -15.55 -23.52
C PHE A 96 -1.54 -14.40 -23.13
N HIS A 97 -2.53 -14.61 -22.25
CA HIS A 97 -3.48 -13.56 -21.87
C HIS A 97 -2.79 -12.36 -21.23
N LYS A 98 -1.79 -12.59 -20.37
CA LYS A 98 -0.98 -11.55 -19.74
C LYS A 98 -0.22 -10.73 -20.78
N GLN A 99 0.56 -11.40 -21.65
CA GLN A 99 1.34 -10.71 -22.69
C GLN A 99 0.46 -9.96 -23.68
N PHE A 100 -0.66 -10.58 -24.08
CA PHE A 100 -1.59 -10.01 -25.04
C PHE A 100 -2.23 -8.73 -24.49
N GLY A 101 -2.72 -8.75 -23.24
CA GLY A 101 -3.29 -7.56 -22.59
C GLY A 101 -2.26 -6.46 -22.33
N LEU A 102 -1.05 -6.81 -21.86
CA LEU A 102 0.03 -5.84 -21.62
C LEU A 102 0.46 -5.13 -22.90
N ALA A 103 0.59 -5.85 -24.01
CA ALA A 103 0.96 -5.24 -25.29
C ALA A 103 -0.10 -4.27 -25.80
N TYR A 104 -1.39 -4.57 -25.58
CA TYR A 104 -2.46 -3.64 -25.91
C TYR A 104 -2.42 -2.40 -25.03
N ASN A 105 -2.20 -2.55 -23.72
CA ASN A 105 -2.03 -1.41 -22.82
C ASN A 105 -0.82 -0.54 -23.18
N PHE A 106 0.33 -1.11 -23.56
CA PHE A 106 1.46 -0.33 -24.05
C PHE A 106 1.17 0.39 -25.37
N TYR A 107 0.39 -0.23 -26.26
CA TYR A 107 -0.09 0.44 -27.46
C TYR A 107 -0.99 1.64 -27.11
N LEU A 108 -1.96 1.47 -26.22
CA LEU A 108 -2.82 2.56 -25.73
C LEU A 108 -2.02 3.67 -25.04
N MET A 109 -1.04 3.31 -24.20
CA MET A 109 -0.11 4.26 -23.57
C MET A 109 0.63 5.10 -24.60
N SER A 110 1.09 4.49 -25.70
CA SER A 110 1.81 5.20 -26.76
C SER A 110 0.94 6.24 -27.48
N LEU A 111 -0.38 6.07 -27.41
CA LEU A 111 -1.40 6.98 -27.92
C LEU A 111 -1.95 7.93 -26.84
N ASN A 112 -1.42 7.87 -25.60
CA ASN A 112 -1.91 8.57 -24.42
C ASN A 112 -3.38 8.26 -24.10
N PHE A 113 -3.77 7.00 -24.22
CA PHE A 113 -5.07 6.50 -23.79
C PHE A 113 -4.98 5.67 -22.50
N PRO A 114 -6.06 5.67 -21.69
CA PRO A 114 -6.13 4.83 -20.50
C PRO A 114 -6.00 3.36 -20.84
N TYR A 115 -5.48 2.60 -19.87
CA TYR A 115 -5.50 1.14 -19.91
C TYR A 115 -6.92 0.60 -19.91
N VAL A 116 -7.07 -0.59 -20.47
CA VAL A 116 -8.35 -1.31 -20.48
C VAL A 116 -8.77 -1.69 -19.07
N ASP A 117 -10.03 -1.47 -18.73
CA ASP A 117 -10.57 -1.86 -17.42
C ASP A 117 -10.86 -3.35 -17.36
N THR A 118 -10.74 -3.98 -16.20
CA THR A 118 -11.25 -5.35 -16.02
C THR A 118 -12.77 -5.36 -16.08
N PHE A 119 -13.34 -6.16 -16.98
CA PHE A 119 -14.77 -6.47 -16.98
C PHE A 119 -15.02 -7.78 -16.25
N TYR A 120 -15.91 -7.74 -15.28
CA TYR A 120 -16.27 -8.89 -14.46
C TYR A 120 -17.58 -9.52 -14.96
N PRO A 121 -17.53 -10.65 -15.67
CA PRO A 121 -18.73 -11.27 -16.20
C PRO A 121 -19.60 -11.83 -15.08
N GLY A 122 -20.91 -11.62 -15.22
CA GLY A 122 -21.94 -12.14 -14.32
C GLY A 122 -23.34 -11.85 -14.86
N PRO A 123 -24.38 -12.51 -14.32
CA PRO A 123 -25.74 -12.26 -14.73
C PRO A 123 -26.11 -10.78 -14.57
N GLY A 124 -26.42 -10.10 -15.67
CA GLY A 124 -26.79 -8.67 -15.67
C GLY A 124 -25.61 -7.70 -15.55
N ALA A 125 -24.35 -8.17 -15.59
CA ALA A 125 -23.19 -7.30 -15.59
C ALA A 125 -23.24 -6.28 -16.74
N ILE A 126 -22.93 -5.02 -16.46
CA ILE A 126 -23.04 -3.92 -17.42
C ILE A 126 -21.81 -3.90 -18.32
N ILE A 127 -22.00 -4.06 -19.63
CA ILE A 127 -20.94 -3.90 -20.64
C ILE A 127 -20.86 -2.42 -21.00
N PRO A 128 -19.80 -1.68 -20.58
CA PRO A 128 -19.78 -0.24 -20.74
C PRO A 128 -19.73 0.22 -22.20
N PRO A 129 -18.83 -0.26 -23.08
CA PRO A 129 -18.71 0.31 -24.42
C PRO A 129 -19.87 -0.09 -25.35
N SER A 130 -20.39 0.90 -26.07
CA SER A 130 -21.27 0.66 -27.22
C SER A 130 -20.50 -0.07 -28.33
N HIS A 131 -21.18 -0.94 -29.08
CA HIS A 131 -20.57 -1.63 -30.22
C HIS A 131 -21.64 -1.94 -31.27
N SER A 132 -21.54 -1.33 -32.45
CA SER A 132 -22.52 -1.50 -33.53
C SER A 132 -23.96 -1.25 -33.03
N SER A 133 -24.86 -2.24 -33.09
CA SER A 133 -26.23 -2.18 -32.57
C SER A 133 -26.37 -2.28 -31.05
N ARG A 134 -25.29 -2.58 -30.31
CA ARG A 134 -25.31 -2.66 -28.84
C ARG A 134 -25.12 -1.26 -28.24
N PRO A 135 -26.10 -0.73 -27.49
CA PRO A 135 -25.95 0.56 -26.82
C PRO A 135 -24.88 0.49 -25.72
N GLN A 136 -24.41 1.65 -25.30
CA GLN A 136 -23.54 1.79 -24.12
C GLN A 136 -24.26 1.25 -22.87
N ASN A 137 -23.50 0.68 -21.93
CA ASN A 137 -24.01 0.12 -20.67
C ASN A 137 -25.06 -1.01 -20.85
N PHE A 138 -24.81 -1.90 -21.81
CA PHE A 138 -25.71 -3.01 -22.12
C PHE A 138 -25.58 -4.16 -21.10
N PRO A 139 -26.67 -4.67 -20.49
CA PRO A 139 -26.60 -5.76 -19.53
C PRO A 139 -26.30 -7.11 -20.20
N CYS A 140 -25.29 -7.83 -19.70
CA CYS A 140 -24.97 -9.17 -20.18
C CYS A 140 -25.94 -10.22 -19.61
N VAL A 141 -26.98 -10.55 -20.36
CA VAL A 141 -28.05 -11.47 -19.92
C VAL A 141 -27.57 -12.94 -19.83
N GLY A 142 -26.58 -13.33 -20.65
CA GLY A 142 -26.07 -14.71 -20.69
C GLY A 142 -24.80 -14.96 -19.87
N CYS A 143 -24.10 -13.91 -19.41
CA CYS A 143 -22.85 -14.06 -18.70
C CYS A 143 -23.05 -14.81 -17.37
N THR A 144 -22.10 -15.67 -17.01
CA THR A 144 -22.08 -16.36 -15.71
C THR A 144 -21.02 -15.77 -14.79
N SER A 145 -21.22 -15.85 -13.47
CA SER A 145 -20.21 -15.35 -12.51
C SER A 145 -18.95 -16.24 -12.50
N LEU A 146 -17.83 -15.68 -12.02
CA LEU A 146 -16.61 -16.46 -11.75
C LEU A 146 -16.92 -17.56 -10.71
N PRO A 147 -16.68 -18.85 -11.02
CA PRO A 147 -16.95 -19.94 -10.08
C PRO A 147 -16.16 -19.83 -8.77
N ASN A 148 -16.75 -20.26 -7.66
CA ASN A 148 -16.09 -20.17 -6.33
C ASN A 148 -14.79 -20.98 -6.25
N SER A 149 -14.56 -21.99 -7.10
CA SER A 149 -13.27 -22.68 -7.17
C SER A 149 -12.12 -21.73 -7.54
N PHE A 150 -12.38 -20.62 -8.22
CA PHE A 150 -11.38 -19.62 -8.62
C PHE A 150 -11.33 -18.40 -7.71
N ARG A 151 -12.01 -18.44 -6.56
CA ARG A 151 -11.98 -17.40 -5.53
C ARG A 151 -11.09 -17.82 -4.37
N ILE A 152 -10.52 -16.83 -3.67
CA ILE A 152 -9.64 -17.12 -2.53
C ILE A 152 -10.43 -17.67 -1.33
N PRO A 153 -9.82 -18.49 -0.48
CA PRO A 153 -10.41 -18.86 0.80
C PRO A 153 -10.69 -17.62 1.67
N PRO A 154 -11.80 -17.58 2.44
CA PRO A 154 -12.80 -18.64 2.68
C PRO A 154 -13.94 -18.72 1.67
N VAL A 155 -14.05 -17.79 0.71
CA VAL A 155 -15.16 -17.75 -0.27
C VAL A 155 -15.07 -18.91 -1.24
N GLY A 156 -13.84 -19.26 -1.61
CA GLY A 156 -13.54 -20.26 -2.61
C GLY A 156 -12.45 -21.23 -2.20
N SER A 157 -11.94 -21.94 -3.21
CA SER A 157 -10.91 -22.96 -3.05
C SER A 157 -9.77 -22.78 -4.04
N LEU A 158 -9.41 -21.55 -4.41
CA LEU A 158 -8.35 -21.31 -5.40
C LEU A 158 -7.02 -21.98 -5.02
N ASN A 159 -6.73 -22.12 -3.72
CA ASN A 159 -5.57 -22.86 -3.22
C ASN A 159 -5.61 -24.38 -3.48
N SER A 160 -6.74 -24.96 -3.91
CA SER A 160 -6.84 -26.39 -4.18
C SER A 160 -6.17 -26.81 -5.49
N PHE A 161 -5.86 -25.86 -6.37
CA PHE A 161 -5.15 -26.16 -7.61
C PHE A 161 -3.65 -26.31 -7.34
N PRO A 162 -3.06 -27.50 -7.56
CA PRO A 162 -1.66 -27.76 -7.20
C PRO A 162 -0.66 -27.12 -8.17
N THR A 163 -1.10 -26.78 -9.38
CA THR A 163 -0.25 -26.19 -10.42
C THR A 163 -1.06 -25.22 -11.27
N VAL A 164 -0.38 -24.24 -11.87
CA VAL A 164 -0.96 -23.34 -12.89
C VAL A 164 -1.50 -24.10 -14.10
N GLN A 165 -0.96 -25.29 -14.38
CA GLN A 165 -1.50 -26.19 -15.41
C GLN A 165 -2.92 -26.65 -15.06
N ALA A 166 -3.13 -27.15 -13.83
CA ALA A 166 -4.44 -27.58 -13.37
C ALA A 166 -5.45 -26.43 -13.30
N LEU A 167 -4.98 -25.24 -12.88
CA LEU A 167 -5.79 -24.02 -12.88
C LEU A 167 -6.27 -23.65 -14.29
N GLY A 168 -5.36 -23.64 -15.27
CA GLY A 168 -5.68 -23.30 -16.67
C GLY A 168 -6.63 -24.31 -17.33
N GLN A 169 -6.44 -25.60 -17.08
CA GLN A 169 -7.34 -26.66 -17.57
C GLN A 169 -8.75 -26.55 -16.99
N ALA A 170 -8.88 -26.12 -15.73
CA ALA A 170 -10.18 -25.97 -15.09
C ALA A 170 -10.96 -24.75 -15.58
N ILE A 171 -10.27 -23.63 -15.89
CA ILE A 171 -10.94 -22.37 -16.22
C ILE A 171 -11.33 -22.25 -17.70
N VAL A 172 -10.67 -22.98 -18.60
CA VAL A 172 -10.85 -22.84 -20.06
C VAL A 172 -12.30 -23.04 -20.53
N GLY A 173 -13.05 -23.96 -19.91
CA GLY A 173 -14.45 -24.21 -20.24
C GLY A 173 -15.36 -23.03 -19.90
N TRP A 174 -15.17 -22.43 -18.71
CA TRP A 174 -15.84 -21.18 -18.35
C TRP A 174 -15.40 -20.06 -19.29
N HIS A 175 -14.11 -19.98 -19.61
CA HIS A 175 -13.57 -18.96 -20.50
C HIS A 175 -14.25 -18.96 -21.87
N ASN A 176 -14.34 -20.14 -22.51
CA ASN A 176 -14.93 -20.33 -23.83
C ASN A 176 -16.44 -20.05 -23.82
N ASN A 177 -17.13 -20.36 -22.73
CA ASN A 177 -18.57 -20.07 -22.61
C ASN A 177 -18.86 -18.56 -22.56
N GLN A 178 -18.05 -17.77 -21.85
CA GLN A 178 -18.25 -16.31 -21.80
C GLN A 178 -18.07 -15.65 -23.16
N HIS A 179 -17.12 -16.11 -23.98
CA HIS A 179 -16.95 -15.62 -25.36
C HIS A 179 -18.24 -15.68 -26.17
N PHE A 180 -19.03 -16.75 -26.00
CA PHE A 180 -20.32 -16.88 -26.65
C PHE A 180 -21.32 -15.82 -26.17
N HIS A 181 -21.40 -15.58 -24.86
CA HIS A 181 -22.31 -14.58 -24.30
C HIS A 181 -21.92 -13.14 -24.64
N LEU A 182 -20.62 -12.84 -24.70
CA LEU A 182 -20.10 -11.54 -25.13
C LEU A 182 -20.25 -11.30 -26.63
N SER A 183 -20.39 -12.37 -27.43
CA SER A 183 -20.61 -12.31 -28.88
C SER A 183 -22.05 -11.99 -29.31
N GLY A 184 -23.01 -11.98 -28.37
CA GLY A 184 -24.43 -11.90 -28.68
C GLY A 184 -24.89 -10.51 -29.15
N GLY A 185 -25.37 -10.42 -30.41
CA GLY A 185 -26.26 -9.32 -30.85
C GLY A 185 -25.71 -8.32 -31.87
N PHE A 186 -24.64 -8.63 -32.60
CA PHE A 186 -24.06 -7.74 -33.62
C PHE A 186 -23.90 -8.43 -34.99
N SER A 187 -24.08 -7.66 -36.07
CA SER A 187 -23.89 -8.11 -37.45
C SER A 187 -22.60 -7.50 -38.01
N CYS A 188 -21.61 -8.33 -38.31
CA CYS A 188 -20.33 -7.87 -38.87
C CYS A 188 -20.32 -7.76 -40.41
N GLY A 189 -21.47 -7.91 -41.08
CA GLY A 189 -21.50 -8.03 -42.54
C GLY A 189 -20.54 -9.14 -43.01
N SER A 190 -19.59 -8.81 -43.89
CA SER A 190 -18.55 -9.74 -44.40
C SER A 190 -17.26 -9.77 -43.57
N GLN A 191 -17.18 -9.03 -42.46
CA GLN A 191 -15.95 -8.83 -41.69
C GLN A 191 -15.94 -9.66 -40.42
N THR A 192 -15.63 -10.95 -40.53
CA THR A 192 -15.49 -11.85 -39.38
C THR A 192 -14.04 -12.22 -39.17
N THR A 193 -13.56 -12.13 -37.93
CA THR A 193 -12.21 -12.59 -37.56
C THR A 193 -12.29 -13.84 -36.67
N PRO A 194 -11.18 -14.58 -36.50
CA PRO A 194 -11.11 -15.64 -35.49
C PRO A 194 -11.26 -15.13 -34.05
N ALA A 195 -11.04 -13.84 -33.79
CA ALA A 195 -11.21 -13.25 -32.47
C ALA A 195 -12.72 -13.13 -32.17
N ARG A 196 -13.17 -13.74 -31.06
CA ARG A 196 -14.58 -13.74 -30.64
C ARG A 196 -14.95 -12.46 -29.87
N GLY A 197 -16.21 -12.30 -29.49
CA GLY A 197 -16.70 -11.10 -28.80
C GLY A 197 -16.83 -9.90 -29.74
N ASP A 198 -16.69 -8.68 -29.22
CA ASP A 198 -16.74 -7.45 -30.00
C ASP A 198 -15.53 -7.27 -30.93
N MET A 199 -14.48 -8.10 -30.80
CA MET A 199 -13.36 -8.20 -31.74
C MET A 199 -13.69 -8.98 -33.03
N ASN A 200 -14.86 -9.65 -33.08
CA ASN A 200 -15.31 -10.31 -34.29
C ASN A 200 -15.52 -9.32 -35.44
N CYS A 201 -15.94 -8.08 -35.12
CA CYS A 201 -16.12 -6.98 -36.07
C CYS A 201 -15.00 -5.91 -35.92
N PHE A 202 -13.73 -6.31 -36.08
CA PHE A 202 -12.56 -5.52 -35.66
C PHE A 202 -12.44 -4.07 -36.18
N THR A 203 -13.00 -3.75 -37.35
CA THR A 203 -12.96 -2.38 -37.92
C THR A 203 -13.98 -1.44 -37.29
N THR A 204 -14.98 -1.99 -36.60
CA THR A 204 -16.04 -1.26 -35.87
C THR A 204 -15.95 -1.51 -34.37
N SER A 205 -14.94 -2.27 -33.92
CA SER A 205 -14.71 -2.51 -32.50
C SER A 205 -14.40 -1.18 -31.80
N PRO A 206 -14.96 -0.96 -30.61
CA PRO A 206 -14.60 0.21 -29.82
C PRO A 206 -13.12 0.11 -29.38
N ARG A 207 -12.47 1.26 -29.18
CA ARG A 207 -11.10 1.37 -28.64
C ARG A 207 -10.85 0.51 -27.39
N ASP A 208 -11.81 0.43 -26.48
CA ASP A 208 -11.72 -0.38 -25.27
C ASP A 208 -12.80 -1.48 -25.29
N PRO A 209 -12.61 -2.52 -26.10
CA PRO A 209 -13.59 -3.58 -26.32
C PRO A 209 -13.68 -4.51 -25.12
N VAL A 210 -14.88 -5.02 -24.86
CA VAL A 210 -15.17 -5.96 -23.77
C VAL A 210 -14.30 -7.21 -23.86
N PHE A 211 -13.84 -7.59 -25.05
CA PHE A 211 -12.84 -8.62 -25.23
C PHE A 211 -11.59 -8.36 -24.36
N TRP A 212 -10.92 -7.21 -24.48
CA TRP A 212 -9.69 -6.93 -23.72
C TRP A 212 -9.99 -6.82 -22.24
N ARG A 213 -11.09 -6.13 -21.91
CA ARG A 213 -11.56 -6.00 -20.53
C ARG A 213 -11.78 -7.33 -19.85
N TYR A 214 -12.41 -8.27 -20.53
CA TYR A 214 -12.67 -9.61 -20.03
C TYR A 214 -11.38 -10.43 -19.82
N HIS A 215 -10.45 -10.41 -20.77
CA HIS A 215 -9.22 -11.23 -20.64
C HIS A 215 -8.28 -10.75 -19.54
N SER A 216 -8.37 -9.48 -19.12
CA SER A 216 -7.56 -8.97 -18.01
C SER A 216 -7.87 -9.68 -16.67
N ILE A 217 -9.06 -10.29 -16.50
CA ILE A 217 -9.41 -11.05 -15.30
C ILE A 217 -8.49 -12.25 -15.05
N PHE A 218 -7.90 -12.82 -16.10
CA PHE A 218 -7.06 -14.00 -15.96
C PHE A 218 -5.74 -13.69 -15.26
N ASP A 219 -5.21 -12.48 -15.43
CA ASP A 219 -4.05 -12.02 -14.68
C ASP A 219 -4.39 -11.92 -13.18
N GLU A 220 -5.58 -11.38 -12.84
CA GLU A 220 -6.04 -11.30 -11.45
C GLU A 220 -6.21 -12.69 -10.81
N ILE A 221 -6.75 -13.67 -11.54
CA ILE A 221 -6.92 -15.04 -11.04
C ILE A 221 -5.57 -15.72 -10.85
N GLN A 222 -4.64 -15.57 -11.79
CA GLN A 222 -3.31 -16.15 -11.69
C GLN A 222 -2.52 -15.52 -10.52
N ASP A 223 -2.56 -14.19 -10.39
CA ASP A 223 -1.96 -13.45 -9.29
C ASP A 223 -2.52 -13.93 -7.94
N ALA A 224 -3.85 -14.07 -7.83
CA ALA A 224 -4.53 -14.58 -6.64
C ALA A 224 -4.25 -16.06 -6.36
N TRP A 225 -3.86 -16.84 -7.37
CA TRP A 225 -3.42 -18.22 -7.15
C TRP A 225 -1.99 -18.26 -6.66
N HIS A 226 -1.11 -17.48 -7.28
CA HIS A 226 0.30 -17.36 -6.91
C HIS A 226 0.47 -16.83 -5.49
N SER A 227 -0.43 -15.96 -5.03
CA SER A 227 -0.47 -15.47 -3.65
C SER A 227 -0.64 -16.54 -2.58
N LEU A 228 -1.28 -17.64 -2.94
CA LEU A 228 -1.54 -18.76 -2.03
C LEU A 228 -0.39 -19.78 -2.02
N GLN A 229 0.62 -19.61 -2.86
CA GLN A 229 1.75 -20.53 -2.98
C GLN A 229 2.95 -20.12 -2.14
N ASP A 230 3.74 -21.11 -1.73
CA ASP A 230 5.03 -20.85 -1.13
C ASP A 230 5.99 -20.14 -2.11
N ALA A 231 6.96 -19.42 -1.55
CA ALA A 231 7.80 -18.49 -2.30
C ALA A 231 9.28 -18.64 -1.91
N ASN A 232 10.16 -18.46 -2.90
CA ASN A 232 11.57 -18.17 -2.66
C ASN A 232 11.77 -16.66 -2.69
N VAL A 233 12.32 -16.09 -1.62
CA VAL A 233 12.55 -14.65 -1.50
C VAL A 233 14.01 -14.33 -1.23
N ALA A 234 14.59 -13.40 -1.98
CA ALA A 234 15.92 -12.87 -1.69
C ALA A 234 15.81 -11.44 -1.14
N LEU A 235 16.38 -11.20 0.03
CA LEU A 235 16.71 -9.86 0.49
C LEU A 235 18.01 -9.46 -0.20
N VAL A 236 17.98 -8.43 -1.03
CA VAL A 236 19.12 -7.93 -1.82
C VAL A 236 19.46 -6.53 -1.30
N MET A 237 20.50 -6.44 -0.48
CA MET A 237 20.81 -5.23 0.27
C MET A 237 22.10 -4.57 -0.17
N ASP A 238 22.02 -3.27 -0.43
CA ASP A 238 23.18 -2.42 -0.66
C ASP A 238 24.04 -2.31 0.60
N ARG A 239 25.35 -2.44 0.42
CA ARG A 239 26.38 -2.21 1.43
C ARG A 239 27.52 -1.36 0.86
N SER A 240 27.23 -0.50 -0.11
CA SER A 240 28.16 0.50 -0.65
C SER A 240 28.63 1.48 0.43
N GLY A 241 29.66 2.27 0.13
CA GLY A 241 30.27 3.19 1.11
C GLY A 241 29.30 4.22 1.68
N SER A 242 28.31 4.68 0.91
CA SER A 242 27.26 5.62 1.35
C SER A 242 26.39 5.06 2.47
N MET A 243 26.23 3.74 2.56
CA MET A 243 25.49 3.08 3.63
C MET A 243 26.15 3.23 5.02
N ALA A 244 27.41 3.70 5.08
CA ALA A 244 28.10 4.03 6.33
C ALA A 244 27.65 5.39 6.93
N LEU A 245 26.94 6.23 6.16
CA LEU A 245 26.51 7.55 6.60
C LEU A 245 25.54 7.43 7.78
N THR A 246 25.72 8.32 8.75
CA THR A 246 24.87 8.40 9.95
C THR A 246 23.65 9.26 9.68
N ILE A 247 22.50 8.81 10.16
CA ILE A 247 21.23 9.55 10.11
C ILE A 247 21.18 10.44 11.36
N PRO A 248 21.32 11.79 11.23
CA PRO A 248 21.56 12.66 12.38
C PRO A 248 20.49 12.57 13.45
N SER A 249 19.21 12.46 13.07
CA SER A 249 18.08 12.43 14.00
C SER A 249 18.02 11.17 14.88
N PHE A 250 18.73 10.09 14.51
CA PHE A 250 18.64 8.80 15.20
C PHE A 250 20.00 8.24 15.67
N GLY A 251 21.12 8.83 15.22
CA GLY A 251 22.46 8.41 15.64
C GLY A 251 22.88 7.02 15.14
N ILE A 252 22.15 6.43 14.20
CA ILE A 252 22.44 5.13 13.58
C ILE A 252 22.87 5.31 12.12
N THR A 253 23.62 4.36 11.58
CA THR A 253 23.99 4.36 10.15
C THR A 253 22.84 3.91 9.27
N ARG A 254 22.88 4.27 7.98
CA ARG A 254 21.91 3.77 7.00
C ARG A 254 21.90 2.25 6.92
N LEU A 255 23.08 1.63 6.94
CA LEU A 255 23.22 0.18 6.99
C LEU A 255 22.57 -0.44 8.23
N GLN A 256 22.66 0.21 9.40
CA GLN A 256 22.02 -0.31 10.61
C GLN A 256 20.49 -0.25 10.50
N ALA A 257 19.93 0.86 10.02
CA ALA A 257 18.49 0.97 9.77
C ALA A 257 18.00 -0.10 8.77
N ALA A 258 18.77 -0.35 7.71
CA ALA A 258 18.47 -1.39 6.72
C ALA A 258 18.52 -2.81 7.31
N LYS A 259 19.48 -3.10 8.20
CA LYS A 259 19.55 -4.39 8.93
C LYS A 259 18.34 -4.57 9.86
N ASP A 260 17.94 -3.53 10.57
CA ASP A 260 16.77 -3.58 11.46
C ASP A 260 15.48 -3.82 10.67
N ALA A 261 15.30 -3.17 9.52
CA ALA A 261 14.16 -3.40 8.64
C ALA A 261 14.15 -4.81 8.03
N ALA A 262 15.30 -5.31 7.59
CA ALA A 262 15.45 -6.68 7.10
C ALA A 262 15.17 -7.74 8.18
N GLN A 263 15.61 -7.49 9.42
CA GLN A 263 15.33 -8.40 10.54
C GLN A 263 13.85 -8.39 10.91
N MET A 264 13.19 -7.22 10.91
CA MET A 264 11.74 -7.11 11.09
C MET A 264 10.99 -7.90 10.01
N PHE A 265 11.43 -7.79 8.74
CA PHE A 265 10.85 -8.58 7.64
C PHE A 265 10.98 -10.08 7.86
N ALA A 266 12.13 -10.55 8.34
CA ALA A 266 12.32 -11.96 8.67
C ALA A 266 11.40 -12.42 9.81
N ASP A 267 11.16 -11.56 10.80
CA ASP A 267 10.27 -11.85 11.93
C ASP A 267 8.78 -11.80 11.56
N MET A 268 8.40 -11.18 10.43
CA MET A 268 7.05 -11.23 9.86
C MET A 268 6.73 -12.55 9.16
N VAL A 269 7.74 -13.27 8.66
CA VAL A 269 7.54 -14.54 7.93
C VAL A 269 6.85 -15.56 8.84
N ASP A 270 5.76 -16.16 8.36
CA ASP A 270 5.10 -17.25 9.07
C ASP A 270 6.05 -18.46 9.16
N VAL A 271 6.48 -18.79 10.37
CA VAL A 271 7.43 -19.89 10.61
C VAL A 271 6.88 -21.26 10.24
N THR A 272 5.56 -21.38 10.04
CA THR A 272 4.90 -22.62 9.62
C THR A 272 4.74 -22.76 8.10
N SER A 273 5.06 -21.70 7.34
CA SER A 273 4.99 -21.72 5.88
C SER A 273 6.12 -22.53 5.24
N GLY A 274 5.95 -22.92 3.98
CA GLY A 274 7.03 -23.49 3.17
C GLY A 274 7.90 -22.42 2.52
N HIS A 275 7.73 -21.13 2.84
CA HIS A 275 8.57 -20.07 2.27
C HIS A 275 10.05 -20.33 2.56
N ARG A 276 10.91 -19.98 1.59
CA ARG A 276 12.36 -20.04 1.72
C ARG A 276 12.95 -18.69 1.42
N LEU A 277 13.85 -18.22 2.28
CA LEU A 277 14.41 -16.88 2.18
C LEU A 277 15.94 -16.92 2.23
N GLY A 278 16.58 -15.96 1.59
CA GLY A 278 18.03 -15.79 1.62
C GLY A 278 18.46 -14.33 1.58
N LEU A 279 19.76 -14.10 1.76
CA LEU A 279 20.38 -12.78 1.79
C LEU A 279 21.49 -12.69 0.75
N VAL A 280 21.39 -11.65 -0.08
CA VAL A 280 22.45 -11.17 -0.97
C VAL A 280 22.80 -9.76 -0.53
N THR A 281 24.09 -9.46 -0.42
CA THR A 281 24.55 -8.07 -0.27
C THR A 281 25.40 -7.67 -1.46
N PHE A 282 25.36 -6.39 -1.82
CA PHE A 282 26.14 -5.87 -2.95
C PHE A 282 26.80 -4.53 -2.65
N SER A 283 27.94 -4.31 -3.30
CA SER A 283 28.56 -3.00 -3.45
C SER A 283 29.20 -2.91 -4.84
N SER A 284 30.53 -2.97 -4.97
CA SER A 284 31.20 -3.08 -6.28
C SER A 284 30.97 -4.42 -6.99
N GLY A 285 30.45 -5.40 -6.25
CA GLY A 285 29.99 -6.71 -6.71
C GLY A 285 29.03 -7.29 -5.68
N ALA A 286 28.51 -8.50 -5.91
CA ALA A 286 27.53 -9.13 -5.03
C ALA A 286 28.07 -10.38 -4.31
N SER A 287 27.48 -10.71 -3.17
CA SER A 287 27.78 -11.92 -2.40
C SER A 287 26.50 -12.52 -1.85
N THR A 288 26.32 -13.84 -1.99
CA THR A 288 25.24 -14.57 -1.32
C THR A 288 25.68 -14.88 0.10
N ASN A 289 25.25 -14.04 1.05
CA ASN A 289 25.60 -14.18 2.47
C ASN A 289 24.81 -15.29 3.16
N LEU A 290 23.59 -15.58 2.68
CA LEU A 290 22.74 -16.66 3.17
C LEU A 290 21.99 -17.31 2.01
N GLY A 291 22.18 -18.62 1.83
CA GLY A 291 21.41 -19.42 0.88
C GLY A 291 19.94 -19.56 1.29
N LEU A 292 19.11 -20.11 0.39
CA LEU A 292 17.68 -20.33 0.66
C LEU A 292 17.47 -21.20 1.91
N THR A 293 16.96 -20.57 2.96
CA THR A 293 16.73 -21.14 4.29
C THR A 293 15.23 -21.18 4.56
N GLY A 294 14.74 -22.23 5.22
CA GLY A 294 13.31 -22.35 5.54
C GLY A 294 12.84 -21.28 6.54
N ALA A 295 11.57 -20.88 6.43
CA ALA A 295 10.94 -19.84 7.25
C ALA A 295 11.22 -19.98 8.76
N SER A 296 11.16 -21.20 9.30
CA SER A 296 11.31 -21.46 10.74
C SER A 296 12.67 -21.14 11.33
N THR A 297 13.74 -21.16 10.53
CA THR A 297 15.12 -20.87 10.97
C THR A 297 15.72 -19.61 10.37
N PHE A 298 15.03 -19.00 9.39
CA PHE A 298 15.55 -17.87 8.63
C PHE A 298 15.90 -16.66 9.50
N SER A 299 15.04 -16.24 10.42
CA SER A 299 15.28 -15.05 11.27
C SER A 299 16.60 -15.13 12.06
N GLY A 300 16.90 -16.28 12.68
CA GLY A 300 18.17 -16.48 13.40
C GLY A 300 19.39 -16.57 12.47
N ALA A 301 19.23 -17.24 11.31
CA ALA A 301 20.28 -17.35 10.31
C ALA A 301 20.61 -15.98 9.68
N LEU A 302 19.59 -15.16 9.42
CA LEU A 302 19.73 -13.80 8.88
C LEU A 302 20.50 -12.91 9.85
N SER A 303 20.13 -12.91 11.14
CA SER A 303 20.85 -12.14 12.17
C SER A 303 22.34 -12.50 12.20
N SER A 304 22.67 -13.78 12.04
CA SER A 304 24.05 -14.25 12.00
C SER A 304 24.77 -13.77 10.74
N ALA A 305 24.14 -13.90 9.58
CA ALA A 305 24.69 -13.48 8.29
C ALA A 305 24.90 -11.95 8.21
N MET A 306 24.00 -11.15 8.78
CA MET A 306 24.11 -9.67 8.77
C MET A 306 25.18 -9.12 9.70
N SER A 307 25.63 -9.89 10.71
CA SER A 307 26.62 -9.43 11.70
C SER A 307 27.99 -9.08 11.06
N SER A 308 28.36 -9.76 9.97
CA SER A 308 29.61 -9.56 9.24
C SER A 308 29.52 -8.56 8.09
N VAL A 309 28.32 -8.06 7.77
CA VAL A 309 28.10 -7.12 6.67
C VAL A 309 28.53 -5.71 7.07
N SER A 310 29.45 -5.12 6.30
CA SER A 310 29.94 -3.75 6.49
C SER A 310 29.86 -2.94 5.19
N ALA A 311 29.68 -1.62 5.36
CA ALA A 311 29.55 -0.67 4.26
C ALA A 311 30.93 -0.37 3.63
N SER A 312 31.07 -0.56 2.32
CA SER A 312 32.29 -0.28 1.54
C SER A 312 32.06 -0.40 0.04
N GLY A 313 32.87 0.31 -0.75
CA GLY A 313 32.89 0.18 -2.20
C GLY A 313 31.82 1.00 -2.93
N SER A 314 31.65 0.70 -4.21
CA SER A 314 30.74 1.35 -5.16
C SER A 314 29.33 0.74 -5.09
N THR A 315 28.43 1.15 -5.99
CA THR A 315 27.02 0.72 -6.04
C THR A 315 26.73 0.00 -7.36
N SER A 316 26.68 -1.34 -7.32
CA SER A 316 26.36 -2.21 -8.46
C SER A 316 25.02 -2.92 -8.27
N ILE A 317 23.93 -2.22 -8.57
CA ILE A 317 22.57 -2.76 -8.40
C ILE A 317 22.37 -3.99 -9.31
N GLY A 318 22.91 -3.97 -10.53
CA GLY A 318 22.82 -5.10 -11.44
C GLY A 318 23.54 -6.35 -10.93
N ALA A 319 24.66 -6.22 -10.22
CA ALA A 319 25.30 -7.36 -9.55
C ALA A 319 24.38 -7.99 -8.50
N GLY A 320 23.77 -7.15 -7.65
CA GLY A 320 22.85 -7.58 -6.60
C GLY A 320 21.65 -8.33 -7.16
N LEU A 321 21.03 -7.78 -8.20
CA LEU A 321 19.88 -8.40 -8.86
C LEU A 321 20.21 -9.72 -9.53
N ASN A 322 21.35 -9.84 -10.24
CA ASN A 322 21.77 -11.09 -10.85
C ASN A 322 22.01 -12.20 -9.81
N ALA A 323 22.65 -11.86 -8.69
CA ALA A 323 22.86 -12.80 -7.59
C ALA A 323 21.54 -13.17 -6.90
N GLY A 324 20.65 -12.20 -6.65
CA GLY A 324 19.31 -12.42 -6.11
C GLY A 324 18.47 -13.33 -7.00
N GLN A 325 18.47 -13.08 -8.32
CA GLN A 325 17.79 -13.91 -9.32
C GLN A 325 18.30 -15.35 -9.31
N THR A 326 19.63 -15.51 -9.31
CA THR A 326 20.26 -16.84 -9.24
C THR A 326 19.84 -17.58 -7.97
N LEU A 327 19.80 -16.89 -6.83
CA LEU A 327 19.43 -17.47 -5.54
C LEU A 327 17.97 -17.95 -5.53
N VAL A 328 17.01 -17.12 -5.95
CA VAL A 328 15.58 -17.49 -5.91
C VAL A 328 15.24 -18.57 -6.92
N MET A 329 15.95 -18.64 -8.04
CA MET A 329 15.79 -19.69 -9.05
C MET A 329 16.35 -21.04 -8.61
N GLY A 330 17.25 -21.08 -7.62
CA GLY A 330 17.84 -22.32 -7.10
C GLY A 330 16.91 -23.22 -6.29
N GLY A 331 15.70 -22.77 -5.92
CA GLY A 331 14.74 -23.55 -5.13
C GLY A 331 13.46 -23.94 -5.89
N THR A 332 12.70 -24.89 -5.35
CA THR A 332 11.53 -25.50 -6.01
C THR A 332 10.22 -24.72 -5.85
N GLN A 333 10.15 -23.72 -4.96
CA GLN A 333 8.89 -23.00 -4.72
C GLN A 333 8.44 -22.22 -5.97
N PRO A 334 7.16 -22.27 -6.35
CA PRO A 334 6.71 -21.75 -7.64
C PRO A 334 6.81 -20.22 -7.72
N ARG A 335 6.67 -19.50 -6.61
CA ARG A 335 6.76 -18.04 -6.58
C ARG A 335 8.18 -17.57 -6.27
N LYS A 336 8.66 -16.56 -6.99
CA LYS A 336 9.97 -15.92 -6.80
C LYS A 336 9.78 -14.45 -6.43
N GLY A 337 10.55 -13.96 -5.47
CA GLY A 337 10.49 -12.57 -5.02
C GLY A 337 11.86 -12.01 -4.65
N ILE A 338 12.07 -10.73 -4.93
CA ILE A 338 13.26 -9.98 -4.52
C ILE A 338 12.80 -8.73 -3.77
N VAL A 339 13.43 -8.46 -2.63
CA VAL A 339 13.38 -7.15 -1.96
C VAL A 339 14.73 -6.48 -2.19
N LEU A 340 14.79 -5.50 -3.07
CA LEU A 340 15.98 -4.70 -3.34
C LEU A 340 15.97 -3.46 -2.44
N LEU A 341 17.06 -3.21 -1.72
CA LEU A 341 17.28 -1.95 -1.00
C LEU A 341 18.59 -1.31 -1.45
N THR A 342 18.55 -0.01 -1.77
CA THR A 342 19.72 0.82 -2.09
C THR A 342 19.56 2.25 -1.57
N ASP A 343 20.67 2.92 -1.27
CA ASP A 343 20.69 4.34 -0.89
C ASP A 343 21.28 5.25 -1.97
N GLY A 344 21.51 4.72 -3.18
CA GLY A 344 22.28 5.42 -4.20
C GLY A 344 21.95 5.05 -5.65
N GLN A 345 22.53 5.79 -6.58
CA GLN A 345 22.54 5.47 -8.00
C GLN A 345 23.61 4.43 -8.34
N GLU A 346 23.31 3.53 -9.28
CA GLU A 346 24.32 2.61 -9.80
C GLU A 346 25.47 3.36 -10.48
N ASN A 347 26.71 3.01 -10.13
CA ASN A 347 27.90 3.68 -10.63
C ASN A 347 29.03 2.71 -11.04
N VAL A 348 28.77 1.40 -10.96
CA VAL A 348 29.69 0.37 -11.47
C VAL A 348 28.93 -0.84 -12.02
N ALA A 349 29.43 -1.37 -13.14
CA ALA A 349 28.83 -2.53 -13.79
C ALA A 349 28.98 -3.81 -12.92
N PRO A 350 28.07 -4.80 -13.07
CA PRO A 350 26.89 -4.82 -13.94
C PRO A 350 25.80 -3.80 -13.54
N MET A 351 25.22 -3.15 -14.55
CA MET A 351 24.12 -2.19 -14.39
C MET A 351 22.76 -2.87 -14.54
N ILE A 352 21.67 -2.25 -14.06
CA ILE A 352 20.28 -2.73 -14.15
C ILE A 352 19.91 -3.08 -15.59
N SER A 353 20.37 -2.30 -16.58
CA SER A 353 20.10 -2.53 -18.01
C SER A 353 20.61 -3.87 -18.54
N SER A 354 21.51 -4.55 -17.82
CA SER A 354 22.03 -5.87 -18.18
C SER A 354 21.33 -7.05 -17.51
N VAL A 355 20.33 -6.79 -16.66
CA VAL A 355 19.67 -7.81 -15.83
C VAL A 355 18.39 -8.31 -16.51
N ASN A 356 18.13 -9.61 -16.42
CA ASN A 356 16.85 -10.23 -16.76
C ASN A 356 16.28 -10.97 -15.55
N LEU A 357 15.13 -10.51 -15.04
CA LEU A 357 14.46 -11.07 -13.87
C LEU A 357 13.34 -12.07 -14.21
N GLY A 358 13.02 -12.25 -15.50
CA GLY A 358 11.90 -13.12 -15.92
C GLY A 358 10.57 -12.69 -15.29
N ASP A 359 9.90 -13.62 -14.61
CA ASP A 359 8.65 -13.41 -13.87
C ASP A 359 8.88 -13.18 -12.36
N THR A 360 10.08 -12.76 -11.96
CA THR A 360 10.45 -12.63 -10.55
C THR A 360 9.95 -11.33 -9.98
N HIS A 361 9.03 -11.43 -9.03
CA HIS A 361 8.42 -10.29 -8.35
C HIS A 361 9.47 -9.42 -7.66
N LEU A 362 9.44 -8.09 -7.83
CA LEU A 362 10.45 -7.19 -7.26
C LEU A 362 9.82 -6.06 -6.45
N CYS A 363 10.09 -6.02 -5.15
CA CYS A 363 9.92 -4.79 -4.36
C CYS A 363 11.25 -4.04 -4.32
N ALA A 364 11.28 -2.78 -4.75
CA ALA A 364 12.47 -1.94 -4.72
C ALA A 364 12.30 -0.79 -3.71
N VAL A 365 13.32 -0.56 -2.89
CA VAL A 365 13.31 0.40 -1.78
C VAL A 365 14.50 1.34 -1.90
N GLY A 366 14.21 2.63 -2.02
CA GLY A 366 15.21 3.70 -1.95
C GLY A 366 15.34 4.25 -0.54
N PHE A 367 16.55 4.24 0.01
CA PHE A 367 16.81 4.77 1.36
C PHE A 367 17.75 5.98 1.36
N ALA A 368 17.37 7.01 0.62
CA ALA A 368 18.06 8.28 0.53
C ALA A 368 17.12 9.35 -0.03
N SER A 369 17.62 10.59 -0.08
CA SER A 369 16.90 11.68 -0.75
C SER A 369 16.69 11.39 -2.23
N PRO A 370 15.61 11.93 -2.85
CA PRO A 370 15.35 11.73 -4.28
C PRO A 370 16.52 12.11 -5.19
N SER A 371 17.35 13.08 -4.81
CA SER A 371 18.55 13.49 -5.55
C SER A 371 19.63 12.40 -5.63
N ASN A 372 19.69 11.52 -4.63
CA ASN A 372 20.67 10.45 -4.53
C ASN A 372 20.20 9.14 -5.17
N LEU A 373 18.96 9.10 -5.68
CA LEU A 373 18.33 7.91 -6.24
C LEU A 373 17.96 8.14 -7.71
N ASN A 374 17.94 7.06 -8.49
CA ASN A 374 17.27 7.07 -9.79
C ASN A 374 15.90 6.41 -9.64
N GLY A 375 14.96 7.16 -9.06
CA GLY A 375 13.61 6.66 -8.74
C GLY A 375 12.87 6.13 -9.95
N ALA A 376 12.94 6.83 -11.09
CA ALA A 376 12.29 6.40 -12.34
C ALA A 376 12.81 5.04 -12.83
N LYS A 377 14.12 4.82 -12.80
CA LYS A 377 14.72 3.53 -13.19
C LYS A 377 14.30 2.40 -12.25
N LEU A 378 14.34 2.64 -10.94
CA LEU A 378 13.97 1.64 -9.93
C LEU A 378 12.48 1.30 -9.94
N ARG A 379 11.62 2.30 -10.15
CA ARG A 379 10.18 2.14 -10.38
C ARG A 379 9.91 1.30 -11.61
N ASN A 380 10.44 1.70 -12.77
CA ASN A 380 10.27 0.96 -14.01
C ASN A 380 10.74 -0.49 -13.89
N LEU A 381 11.83 -0.73 -13.15
CA LEU A 381 12.31 -2.08 -12.88
C LEU A 381 11.32 -2.89 -12.02
N ALA A 382 10.82 -2.32 -10.92
CA ALA A 382 9.89 -2.99 -10.01
C ALA A 382 8.52 -3.26 -10.66
N GLU A 383 7.95 -2.28 -11.35
CA GLU A 383 6.63 -2.37 -11.96
C GLU A 383 6.60 -3.33 -13.15
N LYS A 384 7.67 -3.39 -13.96
CA LYS A 384 7.82 -4.43 -14.99
C LYS A 384 7.79 -5.85 -14.43
N GLN A 385 8.10 -6.01 -13.15
CA GLN A 385 8.08 -7.28 -12.43
C GLN A 385 6.81 -7.46 -11.58
N GLY A 386 5.78 -6.63 -11.77
CA GLY A 386 4.54 -6.68 -11.01
C GLY A 386 4.66 -6.24 -9.54
N GLY A 387 5.82 -5.71 -9.14
CA GLY A 387 6.06 -5.25 -7.78
C GLY A 387 5.97 -3.73 -7.62
N VAL A 388 6.54 -3.22 -6.54
CA VAL A 388 6.37 -1.82 -6.12
C VAL A 388 7.70 -1.14 -5.86
N TRP A 389 7.74 0.17 -6.09
CA TRP A 389 8.83 1.06 -5.72
C TRP A 389 8.35 2.09 -4.70
N THR A 390 9.21 2.38 -3.73
CA THR A 390 9.00 3.48 -2.78
C THR A 390 10.34 3.94 -2.23
N SER A 391 10.36 5.17 -1.72
CA SER A 391 11.56 5.74 -1.12
C SER A 391 11.27 6.51 0.17
N THR A 392 12.27 6.55 1.04
CA THR A 392 12.22 7.33 2.29
C THR A 392 13.63 7.62 2.79
N GLU A 393 13.74 8.63 3.65
CA GLU A 393 14.94 8.95 4.43
C GLU A 393 14.75 8.63 5.93
N ASP A 394 13.53 8.27 6.34
CA ASP A 394 13.15 8.05 7.72
C ASP A 394 13.23 6.55 8.08
N PRO A 395 14.01 6.15 9.11
CA PRO A 395 14.11 4.76 9.55
C PRO A 395 12.79 4.12 10.02
N VAL A 396 11.84 4.90 10.56
CA VAL A 396 10.51 4.41 10.94
C VAL A 396 9.71 4.09 9.67
N GLU A 397 9.70 5.01 8.71
CA GLU A 397 9.06 4.77 7.41
C GLU A 397 9.73 3.63 6.64
N LEU A 398 11.06 3.47 6.75
CA LEU A 398 11.78 2.37 6.09
C LEU A 398 11.22 1.01 6.51
N LYS A 399 10.92 0.84 7.80
CA LYS A 399 10.27 -0.37 8.29
C LYS A 399 8.86 -0.52 7.73
N LYS A 400 8.07 0.54 7.73
CA LYS A 400 6.73 0.55 7.11
C LYS A 400 6.79 0.09 5.64
N VAL A 401 7.78 0.58 4.88
CA VAL A 401 8.07 0.15 3.51
C VAL A 401 8.40 -1.35 3.43
N PHE A 402 9.16 -1.90 4.37
CA PHE A 402 9.40 -3.35 4.41
C PHE A 402 8.12 -4.15 4.71
N VAL A 403 7.17 -3.60 5.47
CA VAL A 403 5.82 -4.18 5.61
C VAL A 403 5.08 -4.16 4.27
N GLN A 404 5.18 -3.07 3.51
CA GLN A 404 4.63 -2.98 2.15
C GLN A 404 5.27 -3.98 1.17
N CYS A 405 6.59 -4.16 1.22
CA CYS A 405 7.24 -5.21 0.44
C CYS A 405 6.78 -6.60 0.86
N PHE A 406 6.61 -6.83 2.16
CA PHE A 406 6.16 -8.11 2.70
C PHE A 406 4.77 -8.44 2.18
N SER A 407 3.82 -7.51 2.28
CA SER A 407 2.46 -7.70 1.78
C SER A 407 2.40 -7.87 0.27
N ASN A 408 3.26 -7.20 -0.48
CA ASN A 408 3.31 -7.31 -1.93
C ASN A 408 3.87 -8.68 -2.36
N ILE A 409 4.88 -9.20 -1.66
CA ILE A 409 5.52 -10.50 -1.96
C ILE A 409 4.77 -11.70 -1.40
N PHE A 410 4.15 -11.59 -0.23
CA PHE A 410 3.40 -12.69 0.40
C PHE A 410 1.89 -12.54 0.26
N ASP A 411 1.46 -11.47 -0.43
CA ASP A 411 0.06 -11.15 -0.74
C ASP A 411 -0.87 -10.99 0.46
N ASP A 412 -0.31 -10.62 1.61
CA ASP A 412 -1.15 -10.19 2.72
C ASP A 412 -1.78 -8.83 2.40
N VAL A 413 -2.99 -8.58 2.87
CA VAL A 413 -3.70 -7.31 2.65
C VAL A 413 -3.25 -6.30 3.70
N HIS A 414 -2.84 -5.09 3.28
CA HIS A 414 -2.72 -3.95 4.21
C HIS A 414 -4.13 -3.51 4.61
N ALA A 415 -4.46 -3.70 5.88
CA ALA A 415 -5.78 -3.32 6.37
C ALA A 415 -5.79 -1.92 7.00
N VAL A 416 -4.74 -1.58 7.75
CA VAL A 416 -4.59 -0.30 8.47
C VAL A 416 -3.12 0.00 8.63
N ASP A 417 -2.71 1.25 8.41
CA ASP A 417 -1.29 1.63 8.50
C ASP A 417 -1.04 3.08 8.97
N PRO A 418 -1.44 3.44 10.21
CA PRO A 418 -1.28 4.78 10.74
C PRO A 418 0.14 5.00 11.28
N MET A 419 0.66 6.20 11.05
CA MET A 419 1.82 6.72 11.76
C MET A 419 1.38 7.64 12.89
N GLU A 420 1.95 7.43 14.07
CA GLU A 420 1.58 8.16 15.26
C GLU A 420 2.81 8.55 16.10
N THR A 421 2.57 9.35 17.11
CA THR A 421 3.58 9.79 18.06
C THR A 421 3.08 9.52 19.47
N LEU A 422 3.85 8.76 20.24
CA LEU A 422 3.54 8.41 21.62
C LEU A 422 4.39 9.24 22.57
N PRO A 423 3.80 10.18 23.33
CA PRO A 423 4.53 10.90 24.36
C PRO A 423 5.03 9.94 25.44
N TYR A 424 6.27 10.11 25.93
CA TYR A 424 6.75 9.33 27.07
C TYR A 424 5.88 9.53 28.33
N SER A 425 5.18 10.65 28.43
CA SER A 425 4.21 10.93 29.49
C SER A 425 2.94 10.08 29.38
N SER A 426 2.55 9.60 28.18
CA SER A 426 1.37 8.76 27.95
C SER A 426 1.79 7.40 27.41
N PRO A 427 1.97 6.38 28.26
CA PRO A 427 2.62 5.14 27.87
C PRO A 427 1.74 4.20 27.04
N VAL A 428 0.51 4.61 26.70
CA VAL A 428 -0.44 3.80 25.93
C VAL A 428 -0.97 4.64 24.77
N GLY A 429 -0.78 4.14 23.55
CA GLY A 429 -1.31 4.74 22.32
C GLY A 429 -2.79 4.42 22.09
N PRO A 430 -3.46 5.14 21.18
CA PRO A 430 -4.80 4.80 20.72
C PRO A 430 -4.84 3.41 20.06
N PRO A 431 -6.02 2.81 19.94
CA PRO A 431 -6.21 1.55 19.23
C PRO A 431 -6.11 1.72 17.71
N THR A 432 -5.28 0.89 17.08
CA THR A 432 -5.41 0.54 15.67
C THR A 432 -6.44 -0.59 15.55
N ILE A 433 -7.51 -0.36 14.80
CA ILE A 433 -8.67 -1.27 14.72
C ILE A 433 -8.71 -1.93 13.33
N HIS A 434 -8.63 -3.26 13.31
CA HIS A 434 -8.83 -4.08 12.11
C HIS A 434 -10.16 -4.82 12.17
N GLY A 435 -11.05 -4.51 11.21
CA GLY A 435 -12.28 -5.25 11.00
C GLY A 435 -12.02 -6.52 10.18
N ALA A 436 -12.03 -7.67 10.86
CA ALA A 436 -11.85 -8.98 10.23
C ALA A 436 -13.18 -9.51 9.67
N MET A 437 -13.14 -10.01 8.43
CA MET A 437 -14.30 -10.61 7.76
C MET A 437 -13.84 -11.79 6.89
N GLY A 438 -13.99 -13.00 7.42
CA GLY A 438 -13.51 -14.20 6.75
C GLY A 438 -11.98 -14.33 6.74
N ASP A 439 -11.26 -13.53 7.51
CA ASP A 439 -9.81 -13.59 7.55
C ASP A 439 -9.35 -14.92 8.18
N ASN A 440 -8.23 -15.46 7.71
CA ASN A 440 -7.63 -16.70 8.23
C ASN A 440 -6.44 -16.44 9.17
N GLY A 441 -5.93 -15.20 9.19
CA GLY A 441 -4.88 -14.77 10.09
C GLY A 441 -4.68 -13.26 10.02
N ILE A 442 -4.26 -12.69 11.14
CA ILE A 442 -3.96 -11.26 11.30
C ILE A 442 -2.53 -11.13 11.81
N VAL A 443 -1.78 -10.16 11.29
CA VAL A 443 -0.45 -9.80 11.80
C VAL A 443 -0.45 -8.33 12.16
N PHE A 444 -0.21 -8.02 13.44
CA PHE A 444 0.07 -6.66 13.89
C PHE A 444 1.59 -6.45 13.87
N VAL A 445 2.02 -5.36 13.23
CA VAL A 445 3.44 -4.97 13.10
C VAL A 445 3.61 -3.59 13.70
N LEU A 446 4.27 -3.53 14.84
CA LEU A 446 4.64 -2.28 15.50
C LEU A 446 6.10 -1.98 15.20
N GLY A 447 6.41 -0.80 14.67
CA GLY A 447 7.79 -0.36 14.39
C GLY A 447 8.04 1.07 14.85
N TRP A 448 9.28 1.34 15.28
CA TRP A 448 9.78 2.65 15.72
C TRP A 448 11.29 2.75 15.45
N ALA A 449 11.94 3.88 15.73
CA ALA A 449 13.38 4.05 15.43
C ALA A 449 14.29 4.10 16.66
N ASP A 450 13.82 4.66 17.78
CA ASP A 450 14.63 4.80 18.99
C ASP A 450 14.66 3.47 19.81
N PRO A 451 15.79 2.75 19.87
CA PRO A 451 15.89 1.49 20.63
C PRO A 451 15.74 1.67 22.15
N SER A 452 15.87 2.90 22.67
CA SER A 452 15.63 3.19 24.09
C SER A 452 14.14 3.18 24.43
N ALA A 453 13.27 3.48 23.44
CA ALA A 453 11.84 3.36 23.54
C ALA A 453 11.41 1.90 23.48
N LYS A 454 11.24 1.24 24.62
CA LYS A 454 10.80 -0.17 24.66
C LYS A 454 9.29 -0.26 24.40
N LEU A 455 8.88 -0.35 23.15
CA LEU A 455 7.47 -0.51 22.79
C LEU A 455 7.06 -1.99 22.64
N GLN A 456 5.80 -2.28 22.97
CA GLN A 456 5.19 -3.59 22.74
C GLN A 456 3.73 -3.46 22.29
N LEU A 457 3.26 -4.41 21.49
CA LEU A 457 1.86 -4.55 21.13
C LEU A 457 1.04 -5.11 22.29
N SER A 458 -0.12 -4.50 22.52
CA SER A 458 -1.22 -5.04 23.32
C SER A 458 -2.42 -5.25 22.39
N ILE A 459 -2.92 -6.49 22.31
CA ILE A 459 -3.97 -6.85 21.35
C ILE A 459 -5.18 -7.42 22.09
N THR A 460 -6.37 -7.05 21.62
CA THR A 460 -7.66 -7.55 22.11
C THR A 460 -8.52 -8.09 20.98
N THR A 461 -9.28 -9.13 21.31
CA THR A 461 -10.26 -9.80 20.44
C THR A 461 -11.51 -8.93 20.23
N PRO A 462 -12.41 -9.26 19.28
CA PRO A 462 -13.68 -8.57 19.08
C PRO A 462 -14.58 -8.51 20.32
N SER A 463 -14.53 -9.52 21.19
CA SER A 463 -15.24 -9.49 22.48
C SER A 463 -14.57 -8.65 23.57
N GLY A 464 -13.37 -8.10 23.30
CA GLY A 464 -12.56 -7.34 24.25
C GLY A 464 -11.60 -8.20 25.10
N ALA A 465 -11.57 -9.52 24.90
CA ALA A 465 -10.65 -10.40 25.64
C ALA A 465 -9.19 -10.18 25.23
N VAL A 466 -8.26 -10.42 26.15
CA VAL A 466 -6.81 -10.24 25.95
C VAL A 466 -6.28 -11.32 24.99
N VAL A 467 -5.44 -10.94 24.04
CA VAL A 467 -4.66 -11.93 23.28
C VAL A 467 -3.37 -12.25 24.07
N ASN A 468 -3.29 -13.47 24.61
CA ASN A 468 -2.08 -13.95 25.25
C ASN A 468 -0.99 -14.24 24.20
N LEU A 469 0.11 -13.48 24.25
CA LEU A 469 1.20 -13.57 23.26
C LEU A 469 2.01 -14.88 23.34
N ASN A 470 1.83 -15.67 24.41
CA ASN A 470 2.45 -16.98 24.60
C ASN A 470 1.53 -18.14 24.21
N SER A 471 0.33 -17.85 23.69
CA SER A 471 -0.61 -18.88 23.23
C SER A 471 -0.07 -19.62 22.00
N PRO A 472 -0.29 -20.95 21.85
CA PRO A 472 0.19 -21.73 20.69
C PRO A 472 -0.27 -21.21 19.32
N ASN A 473 -1.44 -20.56 19.24
CA ASN A 473 -1.99 -19.98 18.01
C ASN A 473 -1.47 -18.54 17.73
N VAL A 474 -0.50 -18.07 18.51
CA VAL A 474 0.07 -16.73 18.40
C VAL A 474 1.58 -16.85 18.24
N GLN A 475 2.13 -16.25 17.19
CA GLN A 475 3.57 -16.08 17.02
C GLN A 475 3.91 -14.63 17.38
N SER A 476 4.72 -14.42 18.43
CA SER A 476 5.17 -13.10 18.86
C SER A 476 6.70 -13.02 18.75
N LYS A 477 7.19 -11.96 18.09
CA LYS A 477 8.61 -11.66 17.90
C LYS A 477 8.87 -10.22 18.27
N LEU A 478 9.63 -10.02 19.34
CA LEU A 478 10.06 -8.71 19.80
C LEU A 478 11.52 -8.49 19.38
N GLY A 479 11.76 -7.45 18.58
CA GLY A 479 13.09 -7.01 18.17
C GLY A 479 13.61 -5.82 18.97
N SER A 480 14.68 -5.19 18.47
CA SER A 480 15.25 -3.98 19.09
C SER A 480 14.30 -2.78 19.00
N THR A 481 13.61 -2.68 17.87
CA THR A 481 12.83 -1.50 17.47
C THR A 481 11.57 -1.88 16.68
N TRP A 482 11.07 -3.10 16.89
CA TRP A 482 9.82 -3.61 16.34
C TRP A 482 9.20 -4.69 17.24
N HIS A 483 7.91 -4.93 17.08
CA HIS A 483 7.20 -6.07 17.64
C HIS A 483 6.20 -6.58 16.61
N VAL A 484 6.35 -7.84 16.19
CA VAL A 484 5.44 -8.53 15.28
C VAL A 484 4.62 -9.55 16.05
N VAL A 485 3.30 -9.53 15.89
CA VAL A 485 2.38 -10.52 16.46
C VAL A 485 1.47 -11.06 15.37
N ARG A 486 1.62 -12.35 15.03
CA ARG A 486 0.74 -13.09 14.12
C ARG A 486 -0.24 -13.93 14.93
N ILE A 487 -1.53 -13.82 14.61
CA ILE A 487 -2.63 -14.54 15.23
C ILE A 487 -3.30 -15.40 14.15
N THR A 488 -3.28 -16.72 14.34
CA THR A 488 -4.04 -17.64 13.49
C THR A 488 -5.51 -17.63 13.90
N LEU A 489 -6.41 -17.45 12.92
CA LEU A 489 -7.85 -17.40 13.18
C LEU A 489 -8.55 -18.72 12.83
N PRO A 490 -9.58 -19.14 13.60
CA PRO A 490 -10.13 -18.45 14.78
C PRO A 490 -9.22 -18.57 16.00
N TYR A 491 -9.11 -17.50 16.79
CA TYR A 491 -8.44 -17.49 18.09
C TYR A 491 -9.50 -17.54 19.19
N GLN A 492 -9.44 -18.58 20.03
CA GLN A 492 -10.45 -18.84 21.08
C GLN A 492 -11.91 -18.81 20.57
N GLY A 493 -12.13 -19.29 19.33
CA GLY A 493 -13.46 -19.30 18.70
C GLY A 493 -13.86 -17.99 18.02
N GLU A 494 -13.07 -16.92 18.16
CA GLU A 494 -13.32 -15.62 17.54
C GLU A 494 -12.53 -15.47 16.23
N ARG A 495 -13.21 -15.00 15.18
CA ARG A 495 -12.63 -14.75 13.85
C ARG A 495 -13.00 -13.36 13.36
N ASP A 496 -14.30 -13.14 13.14
CA ASP A 496 -14.83 -11.90 12.58
C ASP A 496 -15.08 -10.85 13.67
N GLY A 497 -14.99 -9.57 13.30
CA GLY A 497 -15.20 -8.42 14.17
C GLY A 497 -13.96 -7.54 14.34
N ASP A 498 -14.02 -6.60 15.28
CA ASP A 498 -13.00 -5.57 15.47
C ASP A 498 -11.86 -6.08 16.36
N TRP A 499 -10.71 -6.37 15.76
CA TRP A 499 -9.47 -6.66 16.47
C TRP A 499 -8.73 -5.35 16.74
N SER A 500 -8.26 -5.15 17.96
CA SER A 500 -7.61 -3.88 18.35
C SER A 500 -6.19 -4.10 18.85
N GLY A 501 -5.24 -3.41 18.24
CA GLY A 501 -3.83 -3.36 18.66
C GLY A 501 -3.42 -1.97 19.16
N ARG A 502 -2.64 -1.91 20.24
CA ARG A 502 -2.11 -0.66 20.83
C ARG A 502 -0.61 -0.76 21.03
N ALA A 503 0.09 0.36 20.83
CA ALA A 503 1.47 0.50 21.25
C ALA A 503 1.53 0.84 22.75
N VAL A 504 2.35 0.11 23.50
CA VAL A 504 2.54 0.29 24.94
C VAL A 504 4.02 0.48 25.23
N LEU A 505 4.38 1.61 25.86
CA LEU A 505 5.71 1.86 26.41
C LEU A 505 5.93 1.01 27.66
N GLN A 506 7.00 0.22 27.64
CA GLN A 506 7.40 -0.68 28.71
C GLN A 506 8.58 -0.10 29.52
N PRO A 507 8.65 -0.36 30.84
CA PRO A 507 7.67 -1.11 31.62
C PRO A 507 6.46 -0.26 32.04
N ILE A 508 5.25 -0.80 31.86
CA ILE A 508 4.05 -0.28 32.52
C ILE A 508 3.86 -0.99 33.87
N ARG A 509 3.74 -0.21 34.95
CA ARG A 509 3.65 -0.71 36.33
C ARG A 509 2.22 -1.02 36.76
N GLY A 510 1.25 -0.22 36.33
CA GLY A 510 -0.12 -0.44 36.79
C GLY A 510 -1.08 0.69 36.46
N TYR A 511 -2.33 0.47 36.85
CA TYR A 511 -3.40 1.45 36.77
C TYR A 511 -3.94 1.80 38.15
N VAL A 512 -4.23 3.08 38.35
CA VAL A 512 -4.96 3.58 39.52
C VAL A 512 -6.28 4.18 39.06
N ASN A 513 -7.38 3.55 39.45
CA ASN A 513 -8.74 3.91 39.09
C ASN A 513 -9.38 4.74 40.22
N GLY A 514 -9.98 5.85 39.84
CA GLY A 514 -10.62 6.84 40.72
C GLY A 514 -12.04 6.50 41.08
N PHE A 515 -12.58 5.47 40.46
CA PHE A 515 -13.93 4.98 40.67
C PHE A 515 -13.83 3.59 41.29
N SER A 516 -14.74 3.29 42.21
CA SER A 516 -14.96 1.92 42.64
C SER A 516 -15.89 1.20 41.67
N SER A 517 -15.98 -0.13 41.79
CA SER A 517 -16.98 -0.90 41.03
C SER A 517 -18.43 -0.49 41.30
N LEU A 518 -18.72 0.21 42.40
CA LEU A 518 -20.06 0.66 42.75
C LEU A 518 -20.48 1.91 41.98
N ALA A 519 -19.53 2.64 41.40
CA ALA A 519 -19.81 3.92 40.74
C ALA A 519 -20.32 3.78 39.29
N VAL A 520 -20.15 2.63 38.64
CA VAL A 520 -20.36 2.46 37.19
C VAL A 520 -21.72 1.82 36.86
N THR A 521 -22.60 2.52 36.13
CA THR A 521 -23.85 1.96 35.61
C THR A 521 -23.69 1.52 34.16
N GLY A 522 -23.34 0.25 33.96
CA GLY A 522 -23.11 -0.34 32.63
C GLY A 522 -21.89 -1.25 32.66
N THR A 523 -22.10 -2.53 32.98
CA THR A 523 -21.01 -3.47 33.22
C THR A 523 -20.16 -3.75 31.98
N GLY A 524 -20.72 -3.77 30.77
CA GLY A 524 -19.99 -4.12 29.54
C GLY A 524 -18.78 -3.21 29.26
N ALA A 525 -18.98 -1.90 29.13
CA ALA A 525 -17.89 -0.96 28.86
C ALA A 525 -16.94 -0.79 30.07
N GLY A 526 -17.46 -0.93 31.31
CA GLY A 526 -16.63 -0.94 32.51
C GLY A 526 -15.71 -2.17 32.59
N VAL A 527 -16.22 -3.36 32.26
CA VAL A 527 -15.44 -4.60 32.16
C VAL A 527 -14.41 -4.47 31.03
N GLN A 528 -14.80 -3.94 29.87
CA GLN A 528 -13.88 -3.71 28.75
C GLN A 528 -12.73 -2.76 29.10
N LEU A 529 -12.99 -1.70 29.89
CA LEU A 529 -11.94 -0.83 30.41
C LEU A 529 -10.92 -1.64 31.24
N ILE A 530 -11.39 -2.51 32.15
CA ILE A 530 -10.48 -3.33 32.97
C ILE A 530 -9.76 -4.39 32.12
N GLN A 531 -10.44 -5.00 31.13
CA GLN A 531 -9.80 -5.94 30.20
C GLN A 531 -8.69 -5.27 29.38
N ASN A 532 -8.90 -4.05 28.89
CA ASN A 532 -7.86 -3.29 28.20
C ASN A 532 -6.69 -2.91 29.14
N GLN A 533 -6.96 -2.59 30.41
CA GLN A 533 -5.90 -2.41 31.41
C GLN A 533 -5.10 -3.71 31.61
N LEU A 534 -5.78 -4.85 31.76
CA LEU A 534 -5.14 -6.18 31.84
C LEU A 534 -4.33 -6.49 30.57
N ALA A 535 -4.86 -6.18 29.39
CA ALA A 535 -4.20 -6.41 28.11
C ALA A 535 -2.86 -5.67 28.00
N THR A 536 -2.78 -4.44 28.53
CA THR A 536 -1.53 -3.67 28.50
C THR A 536 -0.51 -4.14 29.55
N LEU A 537 -0.97 -4.66 30.68
CA LEU A 537 -0.11 -5.14 31.77
C LEU A 537 0.40 -6.57 31.53
N CYS A 538 -0.44 -7.45 30.99
CA CYS A 538 -0.22 -8.89 30.94
C CYS A 538 -0.10 -9.41 29.50
N THR A 539 0.54 -8.65 28.61
CA THR A 539 0.77 -9.05 27.20
C THR A 539 1.45 -10.42 27.08
N ALA A 540 2.50 -10.68 27.89
CA ALA A 540 3.17 -11.97 28.00
C ALA A 540 2.48 -12.95 28.98
N GLY A 541 1.23 -12.69 29.35
CA GLY A 541 0.54 -13.39 30.43
C GLY A 541 0.99 -12.94 31.82
N CYS A 542 0.10 -13.11 32.80
CA CYS A 542 0.40 -13.00 34.23
C CYS A 542 0.01 -14.32 34.88
N GLY A 543 1.00 -15.05 35.43
CA GLY A 543 0.80 -16.43 35.91
C GLY A 543 0.20 -16.48 37.31
N ASN A 544 0.67 -15.63 38.21
CA ASN A 544 0.18 -15.52 39.59
C ASN A 544 -0.59 -14.21 39.77
N VAL A 545 -1.92 -14.31 39.84
CA VAL A 545 -2.81 -13.15 40.01
C VAL A 545 -3.45 -13.20 41.39
N LEU A 546 -3.38 -12.09 42.14
CA LEU A 546 -4.09 -11.91 43.39
C LEU A 546 -5.24 -10.92 43.16
N PHE A 547 -6.47 -11.34 43.48
CA PHE A 547 -7.65 -10.49 43.44
C PHE A 547 -8.19 -10.27 44.85
N TYR A 548 -8.47 -9.03 45.21
CA TYR A 548 -9.18 -8.69 46.43
C TYR A 548 -10.17 -7.56 46.21
N GLN A 549 -11.37 -7.76 46.74
CA GLN A 549 -12.39 -6.73 46.83
C GLN A 549 -12.91 -6.64 48.26
N HIS A 550 -12.89 -5.42 48.80
CA HIS A 550 -13.49 -5.16 50.10
C HIS A 550 -15.02 -5.24 50.00
N THR A 551 -15.63 -6.08 50.83
CA THR A 551 -17.08 -6.22 50.97
C THR A 551 -17.57 -5.27 52.06
N THR A 552 -18.55 -4.41 51.76
CA THR A 552 -19.24 -3.61 52.79
C THR A 552 -20.57 -4.29 53.16
N ASN A 553 -21.02 -4.16 54.41
CA ASN A 553 -22.28 -4.76 54.90
C ASN A 553 -23.53 -4.28 54.13
N GLU A 554 -23.41 -3.26 53.27
CA GLU A 554 -24.48 -2.74 52.41
C GLU A 554 -24.56 -3.43 51.03
N THR A 555 -23.66 -4.37 50.69
CA THR A 555 -23.51 -4.90 49.31
C THR A 555 -24.51 -5.98 48.88
N SER A 556 -25.51 -6.35 49.69
CA SER A 556 -26.46 -7.40 49.28
C SER A 556 -27.42 -6.98 48.15
N THR A 557 -27.53 -5.68 47.79
CA THR A 557 -28.63 -5.22 46.92
C THR A 557 -28.33 -4.18 45.82
N SER A 558 -27.11 -3.66 45.63
CA SER A 558 -26.90 -2.64 44.57
C SER A 558 -26.44 -3.17 43.20
N HIS A 559 -26.19 -4.47 43.02
CA HIS A 559 -26.07 -5.13 41.71
C HIS A 559 -26.64 -6.55 41.75
N GLY A 560 -27.93 -6.71 42.09
CA GLY A 560 -28.70 -7.96 41.91
C GLY A 560 -27.90 -9.26 42.09
N GLY A 561 -27.27 -9.49 43.24
CA GLY A 561 -26.54 -10.74 43.54
C GLY A 561 -25.26 -11.05 42.74
N GLY A 562 -24.71 -10.13 41.92
CA GLY A 562 -23.62 -10.40 40.97
C GLY A 562 -22.30 -9.63 41.19
N THR A 563 -21.21 -10.20 40.68
CA THR A 563 -19.78 -9.85 40.83
C THR A 563 -19.37 -8.46 40.28
N SER A 564 -18.31 -7.82 40.81
CA SER A 564 -17.84 -6.48 40.40
C SER A 564 -17.23 -6.42 38.99
N ILE A 565 -17.11 -5.23 38.36
CA ILE A 565 -16.45 -5.09 37.03
C ILE A 565 -15.00 -5.61 37.01
N TYR A 566 -14.26 -5.45 38.13
CA TYR A 566 -12.92 -5.98 38.28
C TYR A 566 -12.92 -7.51 38.36
N HIS A 567 -13.82 -8.07 39.16
CA HIS A 567 -13.99 -9.52 39.29
C HIS A 567 -14.41 -10.13 37.96
N GLN A 568 -15.39 -9.55 37.27
CA GLN A 568 -15.87 -10.03 35.98
C GLN A 568 -14.74 -10.06 34.95
N ALA A 569 -13.95 -8.98 34.83
CA ALA A 569 -12.82 -8.94 33.93
C ALA A 569 -11.75 -10.00 34.26
N VAL A 570 -11.32 -10.09 35.53
CA VAL A 570 -10.28 -11.05 35.95
C VAL A 570 -10.73 -12.49 35.73
N ILE A 571 -11.96 -12.84 36.11
CA ILE A 571 -12.47 -14.20 35.95
C ILE A 571 -12.73 -14.54 34.48
N ALA A 572 -13.19 -13.58 33.66
CA ALA A 572 -13.34 -13.79 32.23
C ALA A 572 -12.00 -14.15 31.57
N GLU A 573 -10.95 -13.36 31.83
CA GLU A 573 -9.61 -13.63 31.26
C GLU A 573 -8.97 -14.90 31.82
N MET A 574 -9.19 -15.22 33.10
CA MET A 574 -8.74 -16.49 33.69
C MET A 574 -9.44 -17.68 33.05
N SER A 575 -10.76 -17.62 32.85
CA SER A 575 -11.53 -18.72 32.23
C SER A 575 -11.12 -19.00 30.78
N ARG A 576 -10.60 -17.98 30.09
CA ARG A 576 -10.05 -18.06 28.73
C ARG A 576 -8.59 -18.53 28.69
N GLY A 577 -7.92 -18.62 29.84
CA GLY A 577 -6.49 -18.95 29.92
C GLY A 577 -5.56 -17.79 29.53
N ASN A 578 -6.07 -16.56 29.50
CA ASN A 578 -5.28 -15.35 29.22
C ASN A 578 -4.54 -14.85 30.47
N LEU A 579 -5.08 -15.18 31.64
CA LEU A 579 -4.41 -15.05 32.95
C LEU A 579 -4.23 -16.45 33.55
N GLY A 580 -3.17 -16.61 34.36
CA GLY A 580 -3.03 -17.79 35.22
C GLY A 580 -4.04 -17.80 36.36
N ASN A 581 -3.95 -18.80 37.24
CA ASN A 581 -4.92 -18.97 38.33
C ASN A 581 -4.97 -17.73 39.23
N ALA A 582 -6.14 -17.11 39.30
CA ALA A 582 -6.40 -15.99 40.19
C ALA A 582 -6.74 -16.50 41.59
N THR A 583 -5.93 -16.13 42.58
CA THR A 583 -6.25 -16.33 44.00
C THR A 583 -7.17 -15.20 44.45
N VAL A 584 -8.39 -15.55 44.87
CA VAL A 584 -9.36 -14.60 45.41
C VAL A 584 -9.24 -14.58 46.93
N ALA A 585 -8.79 -13.44 47.48
CA ALA A 585 -8.79 -13.25 48.92
C ALA A 585 -10.19 -12.84 49.41
N ASN A 586 -10.69 -13.52 50.44
CA ASN A 586 -12.09 -13.34 50.89
C ASN A 586 -12.23 -12.35 52.05
N THR A 587 -11.14 -12.06 52.77
CA THR A 587 -11.13 -11.13 53.92
C THR A 587 -9.91 -10.22 53.86
N ALA A 588 -9.97 -9.08 54.55
CA ALA A 588 -8.83 -8.15 54.64
C ALA A 588 -7.58 -8.81 55.27
N ALA A 589 -7.77 -9.69 56.26
CA ALA A 589 -6.68 -10.43 56.90
C ALA A 589 -6.09 -11.50 55.97
N ASP A 590 -6.92 -12.21 55.20
CA ASP A 590 -6.45 -13.15 54.18
C ASP A 590 -5.66 -12.42 53.09
N PHE A 591 -6.17 -11.29 52.58
CA PHE A 591 -5.45 -10.48 51.60
C PHE A 591 -4.09 -10.02 52.12
N ALA A 592 -4.01 -9.52 53.36
CA ALA A 592 -2.75 -9.16 54.02
C ALA A 592 -1.76 -10.33 54.07
N LYS A 593 -2.25 -11.53 54.36
CA LYS A 593 -1.45 -12.76 54.35
C LYS A 593 -0.98 -13.12 52.95
N GLN A 594 -1.85 -13.06 51.94
CA GLN A 594 -1.51 -13.39 50.56
C GLN A 594 -0.45 -12.43 49.99
N LEU A 595 -0.51 -11.14 50.32
CA LEU A 595 0.46 -10.13 49.85
C LEU A 595 1.91 -10.39 50.26
N SER A 596 2.16 -11.25 51.25
CA SER A 596 3.52 -11.68 51.61
C SER A 596 4.16 -12.63 50.58
N ARG A 597 3.40 -13.10 49.59
CA ARG A 597 3.85 -13.98 48.50
C ARG A 597 4.26 -13.16 47.25
N GLY A 598 4.94 -13.81 46.30
CA GLY A 598 5.26 -13.21 45.01
C GLY A 598 4.07 -13.26 44.05
N TRP A 599 3.70 -12.11 43.48
CA TRP A 599 2.60 -11.98 42.52
C TRP A 599 3.05 -11.21 41.28
N ASP A 600 2.58 -11.65 40.12
CA ASP A 600 2.81 -10.96 38.85
C ASP A 600 1.86 -9.76 38.73
N LEU A 601 0.61 -9.94 39.19
CA LEU A 601 -0.46 -8.94 39.15
C LEU A 601 -1.28 -8.95 40.45
N VAL A 602 -1.54 -7.76 40.99
CA VAL A 602 -2.50 -7.53 42.07
C VAL A 602 -3.65 -6.66 41.57
N VAL A 603 -4.87 -7.18 41.63
CA VAL A 603 -6.10 -6.44 41.36
C VAL A 603 -6.83 -6.19 42.67
N TYR A 604 -6.96 -4.92 43.03
CA TYR A 604 -7.44 -4.48 44.34
C TYR A 604 -8.50 -3.39 44.20
N ASN A 605 -9.65 -3.57 44.86
CA ASN A 605 -10.74 -2.61 44.88
C ASN A 605 -11.31 -2.45 46.30
N ALA A 606 -11.26 -1.23 46.83
CA ALA A 606 -11.81 -0.88 48.15
C ALA A 606 -12.80 0.30 48.04
N PRO A 607 -14.11 0.02 47.87
CA PRO A 607 -15.12 1.06 47.70
C PRO A 607 -15.33 2.00 48.91
N GLY A 608 -14.97 1.66 50.15
CA GLY A 608 -15.20 2.55 51.31
C GLY A 608 -16.66 2.61 51.80
N PRO A 609 -16.94 3.40 52.86
CA PRO A 609 -15.99 3.98 53.80
C PRO A 609 -15.50 2.89 54.77
N GLY A 610 -14.18 2.79 54.95
CA GLY A 610 -13.58 1.81 55.85
C GLY A 610 -12.42 2.42 56.62
N ASP A 611 -12.24 1.95 57.85
CA ASP A 611 -11.08 2.21 58.70
C ASP A 611 -9.78 1.67 58.07
N ALA A 612 -8.64 1.98 58.70
CA ALA A 612 -7.36 1.34 58.37
C ALA A 612 -7.49 -0.19 58.38
N GLN A 613 -6.87 -0.85 57.41
CA GLN A 613 -7.00 -2.28 57.20
C GLN A 613 -5.66 -3.01 57.44
N PRO A 614 -5.68 -4.30 57.83
CA PRO A 614 -4.47 -5.08 58.10
C PRO A 614 -3.49 -5.18 56.93
N TYR A 615 -3.96 -4.99 55.70
CA TYR A 615 -3.14 -5.09 54.48
C TYR A 615 -2.42 -3.77 54.11
N ASP A 616 -2.76 -2.64 54.73
CA ASP A 616 -2.36 -1.31 54.21
C ASP A 616 -0.84 -1.13 54.14
N GLN A 617 -0.12 -1.47 55.20
CA GLN A 617 1.34 -1.35 55.25
C GLN A 617 2.02 -2.31 54.27
N THR A 618 1.56 -3.57 54.22
CA THR A 618 2.12 -4.59 53.33
C THR A 618 1.88 -4.24 51.85
N LEU A 619 0.67 -3.81 51.49
CA LEU A 619 0.33 -3.41 50.12
C LEU A 619 1.13 -2.18 49.70
N SER A 620 1.18 -1.14 50.54
CA SER A 620 1.97 0.06 50.23
C SER A 620 3.46 -0.28 50.03
N SER A 621 4.04 -1.13 50.89
CA SER A 621 5.43 -1.59 50.75
C SER A 621 5.67 -2.36 49.46
N LEU A 622 4.75 -3.26 49.07
CA LEU A 622 4.82 -4.01 47.82
C LEU A 622 4.83 -3.08 46.60
N LEU A 623 3.92 -2.09 46.59
CA LEU A 623 3.76 -1.14 45.48
C LEU A 623 4.95 -0.18 45.37
N CYS A 624 5.47 0.29 46.50
CA CYS A 624 6.68 1.12 46.55
C CYS A 624 7.92 0.35 46.11
N GLY A 625 7.95 -0.98 46.30
CA GLY A 625 9.01 -1.85 45.80
C GLY A 625 9.05 -1.98 44.27
N GLY A 626 7.97 -1.62 43.56
CA GLY A 626 7.94 -1.48 42.10
C GLY A 626 8.03 -2.77 41.27
N ARG A 627 8.00 -3.95 41.90
CA ARG A 627 8.19 -5.25 41.23
C ARG A 627 6.90 -5.90 40.71
N THR A 628 5.76 -5.59 41.33
CA THR A 628 4.47 -6.22 41.04
C THR A 628 3.59 -5.29 40.23
N LYS A 629 2.95 -5.81 39.17
CA LYS A 629 1.98 -5.05 38.39
C LYS A 629 0.68 -4.91 39.16
N TYR A 630 -0.09 -3.86 38.91
CA TYR A 630 -1.33 -3.65 39.66
C TYR A 630 -2.45 -2.97 38.88
N ILE A 631 -3.68 -3.27 39.28
CA ILE A 631 -4.87 -2.46 39.00
C ILE A 631 -5.51 -2.15 40.35
N LEU A 632 -5.51 -0.88 40.76
CA LEU A 632 -5.95 -0.47 42.09
C LEU A 632 -7.13 0.49 42.01
N SER A 633 -8.04 0.40 42.96
CA SER A 633 -9.03 1.42 43.28
C SER A 633 -9.16 1.50 44.81
N ASP A 634 -8.89 2.69 45.39
CA ASP A 634 -9.02 2.91 46.84
C ASP A 634 -9.74 4.22 47.14
N ALA A 635 -11.01 4.09 47.52
CA ALA A 635 -11.85 5.23 47.87
C ALA A 635 -11.89 5.53 49.38
N ARG A 636 -11.12 4.82 50.22
CA ARG A 636 -11.18 5.00 51.69
C ARG A 636 -10.53 6.31 52.14
N PRO A 637 -11.20 7.15 52.94
CA PRO A 637 -10.68 8.45 53.40
C PRO A 637 -9.67 8.33 54.58
N VAL A 638 -8.72 7.41 54.51
CA VAL A 638 -7.72 7.16 55.57
C VAL A 638 -6.29 7.40 55.07
N SER A 639 -5.39 7.83 55.97
CA SER A 639 -4.00 8.16 55.64
C SER A 639 -3.19 6.95 55.14
N SER A 640 -3.56 5.75 55.57
CA SER A 640 -2.96 4.49 55.12
C SER A 640 -3.32 4.18 53.65
N ALA A 641 -4.51 4.55 53.19
CA ALA A 641 -4.90 4.48 51.78
C ALA A 641 -4.16 5.54 50.94
N ASP A 642 -3.90 6.72 51.48
CA ASP A 642 -3.04 7.72 50.80
C ASP A 642 -1.62 7.20 50.61
N ALA A 643 -1.10 6.41 51.57
CA ALA A 643 0.21 5.77 51.42
C ALA A 643 0.24 4.73 50.29
N ILE A 644 -0.82 3.92 50.15
CA ILE A 644 -1.00 2.99 49.02
C ILE A 644 -0.98 3.75 47.70
N LEU A 645 -1.79 4.81 47.57
CA LEU A 645 -1.90 5.59 46.34
C LEU A 645 -0.59 6.30 45.98
N ARG A 646 0.11 6.90 46.96
CA ARG A 646 1.43 7.52 46.74
C ARG A 646 2.45 6.50 46.22
N CYS A 647 2.50 5.30 46.81
CA CYS A 647 3.36 4.22 46.31
C CYS A 647 2.97 3.76 44.89
N ALA A 648 1.68 3.82 44.57
CA ALA A 648 1.15 3.59 43.24
C ALA A 648 1.29 4.79 42.28
N GLY A 649 1.96 5.88 42.67
CA GLY A 649 2.18 7.04 41.79
C GLY A 649 0.95 7.94 41.55
N ALA A 650 -0.05 7.88 42.44
CA ALA A 650 -1.24 8.73 42.37
C ALA A 650 -1.44 9.52 43.68
N THR A 651 -1.95 10.75 43.57
CA THR A 651 -2.33 11.57 44.72
C THR A 651 -3.78 12.01 44.58
N ARG A 652 -4.54 12.08 45.69
CA ARG A 652 -5.95 12.49 45.66
C ARG A 652 -6.07 13.99 45.43
N ARG A 653 -7.04 14.41 44.60
CA ARG A 653 -7.35 15.83 44.31
C ARG A 653 -8.69 16.26 44.91
N GLU A 654 -9.78 15.90 44.23
CA GLU A 654 -11.15 16.28 44.57
C GLU A 654 -11.97 15.03 44.90
N TYR A 655 -12.96 15.24 45.78
CA TYR A 655 -13.87 14.22 46.26
C TYR A 655 -15.30 14.71 46.03
N VAL A 656 -16.15 13.87 45.43
CA VAL A 656 -17.60 14.10 45.47
C VAL A 656 -18.15 13.36 46.67
N SER A 657 -18.71 14.10 47.62
CA SER A 657 -19.46 13.51 48.72
C SER A 657 -20.74 12.87 48.23
N ALA A 658 -21.13 11.77 48.87
CA ALA A 658 -22.40 11.10 48.67
C ALA A 658 -23.57 12.12 48.71
N GLY A 659 -24.23 12.37 47.57
CA GLY A 659 -25.40 13.26 47.50
C GLY A 659 -25.55 14.13 46.25
N SER A 660 -24.55 14.18 45.34
CA SER A 660 -24.70 14.93 44.09
C SER A 660 -25.75 14.30 43.15
N THR A 661 -26.62 15.13 42.57
CA THR A 661 -27.59 14.77 41.52
C THR A 661 -27.03 14.96 40.11
N GLU A 662 -25.78 15.43 39.97
CA GLU A 662 -25.16 15.63 38.66
C GLU A 662 -24.82 14.29 37.99
N LYS A 663 -25.16 14.16 36.71
CA LYS A 663 -24.76 13.01 35.90
C LYS A 663 -23.27 13.13 35.58
N MET A 664 -22.47 12.26 36.19
CA MET A 664 -21.05 12.14 35.87
C MET A 664 -20.79 11.03 34.85
N TYR A 665 -19.77 11.25 34.03
CA TYR A 665 -19.37 10.32 32.98
C TYR A 665 -17.86 10.11 33.01
N LEU A 666 -17.41 8.89 32.72
CA LEU A 666 -16.02 8.65 32.37
C LEU A 666 -15.85 8.92 30.87
N THR A 667 -14.90 9.78 30.54
CA THR A 667 -14.52 10.10 29.17
C THR A 667 -13.11 9.55 28.88
N PRO A 668 -12.93 8.73 27.83
CA PRO A 668 -11.63 8.18 27.50
C PRO A 668 -10.66 9.29 27.07
N GLY A 669 -9.39 9.13 27.44
CA GLY A 669 -8.29 9.94 26.94
C GLY A 669 -7.79 9.47 25.56
N SER A 670 -6.59 9.90 25.19
CA SER A 670 -5.98 9.57 23.90
C SER A 670 -5.77 8.07 23.66
N SER A 671 -5.61 7.26 24.71
CA SER A 671 -5.44 5.81 24.61
C SER A 671 -6.73 5.04 24.29
N GLN A 672 -7.89 5.67 24.43
CA GLN A 672 -9.21 5.09 24.16
C GLN A 672 -9.37 3.66 24.70
N LEU A 673 -9.16 3.50 26.01
CA LEU A 673 -9.30 2.20 26.70
C LEU A 673 -10.74 1.65 26.72
N PHE A 674 -11.73 2.43 26.30
CA PHE A 674 -13.11 1.99 26.06
C PHE A 674 -13.78 2.96 25.08
N PRO A 675 -14.82 2.53 24.34
CA PRO A 675 -15.52 3.39 23.40
C PRO A 675 -16.55 4.30 24.10
N GLY A 676 -16.67 5.54 23.62
CA GLY A 676 -17.72 6.47 24.04
C GLY A 676 -17.59 6.95 25.50
N GLN A 677 -18.68 7.46 26.05
CA GLN A 677 -18.76 7.89 27.46
C GLN A 677 -19.43 6.80 28.30
N LEU A 678 -18.88 6.53 29.49
CA LEU A 678 -19.46 5.60 30.45
C LEU A 678 -20.15 6.38 31.57
N GLN A 679 -21.47 6.25 31.68
CA GLN A 679 -22.22 6.94 32.72
C GLN A 679 -21.99 6.30 34.10
N LEU A 680 -21.74 7.13 35.10
CA LEU A 680 -21.74 6.75 36.50
C LEU A 680 -23.16 6.81 37.07
N GLY A 681 -23.46 5.93 38.04
CA GLY A 681 -24.86 5.67 38.43
C GLY A 681 -25.65 6.85 38.95
N SER A 682 -26.91 6.97 38.50
CA SER A 682 -27.86 7.99 38.96
C SER A 682 -28.50 7.55 40.27
N GLY A 683 -27.85 7.88 41.39
CA GLY A 683 -28.37 7.60 42.72
C GLY A 683 -27.23 7.53 43.72
N VAL A 684 -26.80 8.70 44.20
CA VAL A 684 -25.64 8.89 45.08
C VAL A 684 -24.37 8.34 44.42
N VAL A 685 -23.57 9.21 43.78
CA VAL A 685 -22.18 8.84 43.44
C VAL A 685 -21.43 8.60 44.75
N ARG A 686 -21.49 7.37 45.25
CA ARG A 686 -20.65 6.90 46.35
C ARG A 686 -19.30 6.56 45.72
N ASP A 687 -18.24 7.10 46.30
CA ASP A 687 -16.88 6.58 46.13
C ASP A 687 -16.21 6.82 44.76
N ALA A 688 -16.51 7.96 44.12
CA ALA A 688 -15.70 8.50 43.02
C ALA A 688 -14.72 9.58 43.53
N ARG A 689 -13.44 9.45 43.17
CA ARG A 689 -12.34 10.36 43.48
C ARG A 689 -11.61 10.72 42.20
N SER A 690 -11.19 11.97 42.08
CA SER A 690 -10.23 12.37 41.05
C SER A 690 -8.82 12.36 41.62
N TYR A 691 -7.85 12.04 40.77
CA TYR A 691 -6.44 12.03 41.15
C TYR A 691 -5.66 13.13 40.43
N VAL A 692 -4.70 13.71 41.15
CA VAL A 692 -3.55 14.40 40.56
C VAL A 692 -2.48 13.34 40.29
N VAL A 693 -1.95 13.42 39.08
CA VAL A 693 -0.92 12.53 38.57
C VAL A 693 0.43 12.92 39.18
N SER A 694 1.07 11.99 39.90
CA SER A 694 2.45 12.14 40.36
C SER A 694 3.32 11.05 39.70
N GLY A 695 3.70 11.28 38.43
CA GLY A 695 4.55 10.33 37.68
C GLY A 695 3.80 9.29 36.84
N GLY A 696 2.64 9.64 36.28
CA GLY A 696 1.86 8.81 35.34
C GLY A 696 1.18 9.64 34.24
N SER A 697 0.13 9.12 33.62
CA SER A 697 -0.77 9.88 32.72
C SER A 697 -2.22 9.56 32.97
N ALA A 698 -3.05 10.61 32.86
CA ALA A 698 -4.49 10.46 32.80
C ALA A 698 -4.89 9.70 31.52
N GLN A 699 -5.50 8.53 31.70
CA GLN A 699 -6.03 7.68 30.63
C GLN A 699 -7.54 7.84 30.45
N VAL A 700 -8.20 8.26 31.53
CA VAL A 700 -9.65 8.51 31.59
C VAL A 700 -9.86 9.73 32.46
N SER A 701 -10.77 10.62 32.08
CA SER A 701 -11.13 11.82 32.82
C SER A 701 -12.61 11.81 33.21
N TYR A 702 -12.98 12.56 34.24
CA TYR A 702 -14.39 12.79 34.56
C TYR A 702 -14.99 13.89 33.69
N GLY A 703 -16.21 13.68 33.21
CA GLY A 703 -17.08 14.70 32.65
C GLY A 703 -18.21 15.03 33.63
N GLY A 704 -18.61 16.30 33.70
CA GLY A 704 -19.73 16.75 34.56
C GLY A 704 -19.36 17.15 35.99
N GLY A 705 -18.24 17.87 36.19
CA GLY A 705 -18.00 18.64 37.43
C GLY A 705 -16.74 18.30 38.24
N LEU A 706 -16.15 17.10 38.07
CA LEU A 706 -14.90 16.71 38.75
C LEU A 706 -13.65 17.07 37.93
N SER A 707 -12.68 17.77 38.53
CA SER A 707 -11.40 18.04 37.88
C SER A 707 -10.35 16.97 38.22
N GLY A 708 -9.64 16.46 37.22
CA GLY A 708 -8.56 15.46 37.38
C GLY A 708 -8.81 14.12 36.68
N ALA A 709 -7.89 13.18 36.88
CA ALA A 709 -7.94 11.88 36.21
C ALA A 709 -8.85 10.88 36.94
N ALA A 710 -9.67 10.16 36.19
CA ALA A 710 -10.48 9.03 36.66
C ALA A 710 -9.73 7.69 36.54
N SER A 711 -8.75 7.58 35.65
CA SER A 711 -7.83 6.44 35.59
C SER A 711 -6.45 6.95 35.21
N VAL A 712 -5.43 6.51 35.93
CA VAL A 712 -4.02 6.88 35.69
C VAL A 712 -3.22 5.64 35.32
N ALA A 713 -2.51 5.68 34.20
CA ALA A 713 -1.47 4.69 33.88
C ALA A 713 -0.13 5.13 34.48
N ILE A 714 0.57 4.18 35.09
CA ILE A 714 1.87 4.39 35.71
C ILE A 714 2.90 3.66 34.87
N GLY A 715 3.75 4.40 34.16
CA GLY A 715 4.72 3.87 33.20
C GLY A 715 6.06 4.57 33.28
N PRO A 716 6.88 4.48 32.21
CA PRO A 716 8.14 5.21 32.13
C PRO A 716 7.90 6.72 32.32
N SER A 717 8.81 7.39 33.02
CA SER A 717 8.78 8.85 33.17
C SER A 717 9.84 9.45 32.25
N GLY A 718 9.45 10.42 31.42
CA GLY A 718 10.33 11.05 30.45
C GLY A 718 9.65 12.22 29.75
N SER A 719 10.45 13.14 29.23
CA SER A 719 10.00 14.19 28.31
C SER A 719 10.20 13.74 26.86
N GLY A 720 9.45 14.32 25.93
CA GLY A 720 9.51 13.98 24.51
C GLY A 720 8.53 12.88 24.11
N SER A 721 8.73 12.34 22.91
CA SER A 721 7.83 11.38 22.29
C SER A 721 8.56 10.47 21.31
N VAL A 722 7.95 9.32 21.05
CA VAL A 722 8.46 8.30 20.13
C VAL A 722 7.52 8.21 18.95
N GLN A 723 8.04 8.40 17.75
CA GLN A 723 7.29 8.13 16.54
C GLN A 723 7.22 6.62 16.30
N TYR A 724 6.03 6.12 15.97
CA TYR A 724 5.80 4.70 15.72
C TYR A 724 4.72 4.51 14.65
N PHE A 725 4.60 3.31 14.12
CA PHE A 725 3.47 2.88 13.30
C PHE A 725 2.93 1.54 13.79
N ILE A 726 1.65 1.25 13.51
CA ILE A 726 1.07 -0.09 13.66
C ILE A 726 0.44 -0.50 12.33
N SER A 727 1.12 -1.32 11.54
CA SER A 727 0.51 -1.90 10.34
C SER A 727 -0.22 -3.18 10.69
N VAL A 728 -1.41 -3.38 10.10
CA VAL A 728 -2.14 -4.64 10.20
C VAL A 728 -2.17 -5.32 8.85
N LEU A 729 -1.60 -6.53 8.78
CA LEU A 729 -1.66 -7.42 7.63
C LEU A 729 -2.72 -8.49 7.85
N ALA A 730 -3.49 -8.82 6.83
CA ALA A 730 -4.52 -9.86 6.92
C ALA A 730 -4.51 -10.78 5.69
N LYS A 731 -4.64 -12.09 5.93
CA LYS A 731 -5.01 -13.05 4.87
C LYS A 731 -6.52 -12.99 4.69
N SER A 732 -6.97 -12.04 3.88
CA SER A 732 -8.37 -11.62 3.82
C SER A 732 -9.06 -11.95 2.51
N SER A 733 -10.37 -12.21 2.60
CA SER A 733 -11.28 -12.35 1.46
C SER A 733 -11.44 -11.09 0.62
N VAL A 734 -10.98 -9.93 1.11
CA VAL A 734 -11.16 -8.63 0.44
C VAL A 734 -9.84 -7.87 0.40
N LYS A 735 -9.32 -7.68 -0.81
CA LYS A 735 -8.06 -6.99 -1.09
C LYS A 735 -8.29 -5.77 -1.97
N LEU A 736 -7.76 -4.62 -1.56
CA LEU A 736 -7.73 -3.41 -2.37
C LEU A 736 -6.39 -3.34 -3.10
N LYS A 737 -6.41 -3.08 -4.42
CA LYS A 737 -5.22 -2.86 -5.24
C LYS A 737 -5.26 -1.49 -5.91
N PRO A 738 -4.11 -0.81 -6.07
CA PRO A 738 -4.02 0.32 -6.97
C PRO A 738 -4.18 -0.14 -8.43
N TYR A 739 -4.70 0.74 -9.27
CA TYR A 739 -4.79 0.54 -10.71
C TYR A 739 -4.09 1.68 -11.45
N THR A 740 -3.29 1.34 -12.45
CA THR A 740 -2.62 2.30 -13.32
C THR A 740 -3.60 2.76 -14.39
N TYR A 741 -3.96 4.05 -14.35
CA TYR A 741 -4.93 4.64 -15.28
C TYR A 741 -4.39 4.75 -16.71
N ILE A 742 -3.25 5.43 -16.92
CA ILE A 742 -2.53 5.51 -18.21
C ILE A 742 -1.10 5.03 -18.02
N ASN A 743 -0.41 5.63 -17.05
CA ASN A 743 0.93 5.28 -16.62
C ASN A 743 1.10 5.75 -15.16
N ASN A 744 2.15 5.29 -14.50
CA ASN A 744 2.52 5.74 -13.16
C ASN A 744 3.40 7.02 -13.18
N THR A 745 3.68 7.54 -14.37
CA THR A 745 4.35 8.81 -14.60
C THR A 745 3.40 9.77 -15.26
N TYR A 746 3.14 10.88 -14.58
CA TYR A 746 2.29 11.97 -15.02
C TYR A 746 3.11 13.16 -15.49
N VAL A 747 2.61 13.99 -16.40
CA VAL A 747 3.31 15.18 -16.92
C VAL A 747 2.38 16.39 -16.98
N GLY A 748 1.71 16.69 -15.87
CA GLY A 748 0.83 17.85 -15.72
C GLY A 748 -0.62 17.65 -16.19
N GLU A 749 -0.97 16.47 -16.70
CA GLU A 749 -2.36 16.09 -16.94
C GLU A 749 -3.13 15.79 -15.64
N VAL A 750 -4.44 15.59 -15.79
CA VAL A 750 -5.36 15.30 -14.68
C VAL A 750 -4.93 14.01 -13.98
N LEU A 751 -4.71 14.09 -12.67
CA LEU A 751 -4.41 12.91 -11.87
C LEU A 751 -5.66 12.06 -11.71
N HIS A 752 -5.54 10.76 -11.93
CA HIS A 752 -6.66 9.82 -11.84
C HIS A 752 -6.37 8.73 -10.80
N PRO A 753 -6.56 8.99 -9.50
CA PRO A 753 -6.44 7.95 -8.49
C PRO A 753 -7.50 6.87 -8.73
N SER A 754 -7.05 5.65 -9.00
CA SER A 754 -7.91 4.51 -9.29
C SER A 754 -7.49 3.32 -8.42
N PHE A 755 -8.46 2.74 -7.72
CA PHE A 755 -8.29 1.58 -6.86
C PHE A 755 -9.42 0.58 -7.09
N TYR A 756 -9.17 -0.71 -6.91
CA TYR A 756 -10.19 -1.72 -7.19
C TYR A 756 -10.03 -2.97 -6.33
N VAL A 757 -11.10 -3.74 -6.22
CA VAL A 757 -11.07 -5.07 -5.59
C VAL A 757 -11.07 -6.13 -6.69
N PRO A 758 -10.02 -6.96 -6.83
CA PRO A 758 -9.98 -8.00 -7.86
C PRO A 758 -11.06 -9.07 -7.65
N ALA A 759 -11.62 -9.64 -8.72
CA ALA A 759 -12.72 -10.60 -8.64
C ALA A 759 -12.49 -11.83 -7.73
N PRO A 760 -11.28 -12.41 -7.66
CA PRO A 760 -11.02 -13.53 -6.73
C PRO A 760 -11.24 -13.18 -5.25
N TYR A 761 -11.21 -11.88 -4.89
CA TYR A 761 -11.36 -11.32 -3.55
C TYR A 761 -12.75 -10.68 -3.36
N TRP A 762 -13.76 -11.12 -4.11
CA TRP A 762 -15.12 -10.68 -3.91
C TRP A 762 -15.86 -11.61 -2.95
N PRO A 763 -16.59 -11.07 -1.95
CA PRO A 763 -17.49 -11.88 -1.14
C PRO A 763 -18.67 -12.37 -1.99
N ASP A 764 -19.28 -13.50 -1.61
CA ASP A 764 -20.38 -14.13 -2.38
C ASP A 764 -21.58 -13.20 -2.63
N CYS A 765 -21.90 -12.32 -1.67
CA CYS A 765 -22.99 -11.35 -1.78
C CYS A 765 -22.54 -9.93 -2.17
N GLY A 766 -21.27 -9.74 -2.57
CA GLY A 766 -20.73 -8.44 -2.97
C GLY A 766 -20.74 -7.40 -1.85
N PHE A 767 -20.69 -6.12 -2.23
CA PHE A 767 -20.76 -4.98 -1.32
C PHE A 767 -22.04 -4.19 -1.58
N THR A 768 -22.77 -3.87 -0.51
CA THR A 768 -24.04 -3.11 -0.57
C THR A 768 -23.84 -1.61 -0.43
N HIS A 769 -22.81 -1.19 0.30
CA HIS A 769 -22.44 0.22 0.48
C HIS A 769 -20.92 0.32 0.44
N VAL A 770 -20.42 1.31 -0.30
CA VAL A 770 -18.99 1.61 -0.36
C VAL A 770 -18.78 3.10 -0.11
N TYR A 771 -17.84 3.41 0.78
CA TYR A 771 -17.41 4.77 1.06
C TYR A 771 -15.90 4.81 0.88
N GLY A 772 -15.43 5.41 -0.21
CA GLY A 772 -14.01 5.53 -0.53
C GLY A 772 -13.51 6.95 -0.39
N ASN A 773 -12.28 7.09 0.11
CA ASN A 773 -11.51 8.30 -0.07
C ASN A 773 -10.05 7.96 -0.42
N VAL A 774 -9.37 8.94 -1.00
CA VAL A 774 -7.93 8.91 -1.26
C VAL A 774 -7.30 10.16 -0.68
N THR A 775 -6.25 9.97 0.11
CA THR A 775 -5.35 11.05 0.49
C THR A 775 -4.23 11.14 -0.53
N VAL A 776 -3.94 12.34 -0.99
CA VAL A 776 -2.86 12.63 -1.94
C VAL A 776 -1.85 13.50 -1.23
N THR A 777 -0.66 12.96 -1.00
CA THR A 777 0.50 13.71 -0.51
C THR A 777 1.34 14.13 -1.71
N ARG A 778 1.52 15.45 -1.89
CA ARG A 778 2.22 16.02 -3.04
C ARG A 778 3.26 17.09 -2.65
N PRO A 779 4.29 17.30 -3.48
CA PRO A 779 5.20 18.44 -3.36
C PRO A 779 4.48 19.78 -3.53
N LEU A 780 4.96 20.81 -2.83
CA LEU A 780 4.55 22.22 -3.00
C LEU A 780 5.53 23.04 -3.82
N SER A 781 6.63 22.44 -4.26
CA SER A 781 7.63 23.06 -5.12
C SER A 781 8.41 22.00 -5.89
N SER A 782 8.79 22.32 -7.13
CA SER A 782 9.65 21.52 -8.00
C SER A 782 11.05 21.32 -7.43
N LEU A 783 11.66 20.14 -7.65
CA LEU A 783 13.04 19.87 -7.19
C LEU A 783 14.04 20.86 -7.80
N ALA A 784 13.83 21.23 -9.08
CA ALA A 784 14.65 22.20 -9.79
C ALA A 784 14.55 23.63 -9.20
N ALA A 785 13.41 24.02 -8.64
CA ALA A 785 13.21 25.35 -8.04
C ALA A 785 13.92 25.51 -6.69
N VAL A 786 14.18 24.39 -6.02
CA VAL A 786 14.76 24.33 -4.68
C VAL A 786 16.30 24.17 -4.75
N ARG A 787 16.85 23.77 -5.91
CA ARG A 787 18.29 23.77 -6.18
C ARG A 787 18.80 25.20 -6.35
N THR A 788 19.35 25.78 -5.28
CA THR A 788 20.02 27.09 -5.33
C THR A 788 21.40 27.04 -6.00
N ASP A 789 22.01 25.86 -6.10
CA ASP A 789 23.21 25.58 -6.88
C ASP A 789 23.06 24.19 -7.55
N PRO A 790 23.15 24.09 -8.89
CA PRO A 790 23.15 22.81 -9.61
C PRO A 790 24.27 21.84 -9.16
N LYS A 791 25.27 22.34 -8.42
CA LYS A 791 26.49 21.61 -8.04
C LYS A 791 26.43 20.92 -6.67
N ASP A 792 25.40 21.16 -5.86
CA ASP A 792 25.36 20.61 -4.51
C ASP A 792 24.56 19.31 -4.45
N ASP A 793 25.18 18.20 -4.90
CA ASP A 793 24.68 16.85 -4.64
C ASP A 793 24.67 16.51 -3.13
N ASN A 794 25.38 17.32 -2.33
CA ASN A 794 25.42 17.29 -0.86
C ASN A 794 24.51 18.35 -0.22
N ALA A 795 23.47 18.83 -0.91
CA ALA A 795 22.38 19.59 -0.28
C ALA A 795 21.56 18.66 0.64
N VAL A 796 22.23 18.14 1.68
CA VAL A 796 21.69 17.39 2.79
C VAL A 796 20.71 18.32 3.48
N GLY A 797 19.41 18.05 3.30
CA GLY A 797 18.37 18.61 4.15
C GLY A 797 17.44 19.63 3.52
N VAL A 798 17.44 19.88 2.21
CA VAL A 798 16.35 20.69 1.62
C VAL A 798 15.10 19.83 1.44
N LYS A 799 14.33 19.72 2.52
CA LYS A 799 13.05 19.02 2.53
C LYS A 799 12.05 19.80 1.68
N ILE A 800 11.66 19.24 0.54
CA ILE A 800 10.58 19.79 -0.27
C ILE A 800 9.31 19.78 0.60
N PRO A 801 8.69 20.95 0.87
CA PRO A 801 7.44 20.98 1.60
C PRO A 801 6.38 20.18 0.85
N THR A 802 5.63 19.36 1.57
CA THR A 802 4.51 18.59 1.02
C THR A 802 3.21 19.01 1.67
N GLU A 803 2.11 18.80 0.97
CA GLU A 803 0.77 18.85 1.55
C GLU A 803 0.06 17.52 1.35
N THR A 804 -0.89 17.22 2.24
CA THR A 804 -1.78 16.05 2.14
C THR A 804 -3.22 16.54 2.09
N ALA A 805 -3.94 16.17 1.02
CA ALA A 805 -5.35 16.50 0.83
C ALA A 805 -6.19 15.24 0.60
N THR A 806 -7.45 15.23 1.05
CA THR A 806 -8.36 14.07 0.94
C THR A 806 -9.45 14.32 -0.11
N TYR A 807 -9.69 13.33 -0.95
CA TYR A 807 -10.70 13.35 -2.01
C TYR A 807 -11.59 12.11 -1.92
N SER A 808 -12.84 12.21 -2.34
CA SER A 808 -13.75 11.05 -2.40
C SER A 808 -13.42 10.15 -3.59
N LEU A 809 -13.62 8.85 -3.43
CA LEU A 809 -13.62 7.87 -4.52
C LEU A 809 -15.04 7.30 -4.68
N SER A 810 -15.52 7.15 -5.91
CA SER A 810 -16.84 6.59 -6.23
C SER A 810 -16.77 5.52 -7.33
N ASP A 811 -17.84 4.71 -7.40
CA ASP A 811 -18.11 3.63 -8.37
C ASP A 811 -19.55 3.83 -8.93
N ASP A 812 -19.88 5.08 -9.27
CA ASP A 812 -21.22 5.53 -9.67
C ASP A 812 -21.31 6.02 -11.13
N GLY A 813 -20.23 5.90 -11.89
CA GLY A 813 -20.05 6.39 -13.25
C GLY A 813 -20.03 7.92 -13.35
N ARG A 814 -19.70 8.63 -12.28
CA ARG A 814 -19.68 10.11 -12.22
C ARG A 814 -18.41 10.62 -11.54
N GLY A 815 -18.15 11.92 -11.61
CA GLY A 815 -17.05 12.56 -10.86
C GLY A 815 -15.63 12.14 -11.28
N GLY A 816 -15.48 11.55 -12.46
CA GLY A 816 -14.23 10.95 -12.93
C GLY A 816 -14.27 9.43 -12.99
N ASP A 817 -15.26 8.79 -12.35
CA ASP A 817 -15.47 7.36 -12.49
C ASP A 817 -16.03 6.99 -13.88
N ARG A 818 -15.44 5.95 -14.49
CA ARG A 818 -15.70 5.55 -15.89
C ARG A 818 -16.90 4.64 -16.05
N ALA A 819 -17.22 3.81 -15.06
CA ALA A 819 -18.32 2.86 -15.14
C ALA A 819 -18.93 2.61 -13.76
N ALA A 820 -20.26 2.62 -13.69
CA ALA A 820 -20.95 2.39 -12.43
C ALA A 820 -21.04 0.91 -12.07
N GLY A 821 -20.75 0.58 -10.81
CA GLY A 821 -20.88 -0.76 -10.23
C GLY A 821 -19.86 -1.76 -10.77
N ASP A 822 -18.68 -1.30 -11.20
CA ASP A 822 -17.62 -2.15 -11.72
C ASP A 822 -16.55 -2.50 -10.66
N HIS A 823 -16.76 -2.06 -9.41
CA HIS A 823 -15.88 -2.25 -8.25
C HIS A 823 -14.51 -1.59 -8.40
N ARG A 824 -14.43 -0.57 -9.26
CA ARG A 824 -13.33 0.38 -9.33
C ARG A 824 -13.79 1.68 -8.69
N PHE A 825 -12.92 2.25 -7.89
CA PHE A 825 -13.17 3.46 -7.13
C PHE A 825 -12.21 4.50 -7.67
N GLU A 826 -12.76 5.46 -8.41
CA GLU A 826 -11.98 6.43 -9.17
C GLU A 826 -12.41 7.87 -8.84
N THR A 827 -11.52 8.83 -9.14
CA THR A 827 -11.83 10.26 -9.14
C THR A 827 -10.87 10.97 -10.09
N ALA A 828 -11.31 12.08 -10.70
CA ALA A 828 -10.46 12.92 -11.54
C ALA A 828 -10.04 14.19 -10.78
N LEU A 829 -8.73 14.43 -10.64
CA LEU A 829 -8.18 15.54 -9.85
C LEU A 829 -7.37 16.52 -10.72
N SER A 830 -7.97 17.65 -11.08
CA SER A 830 -7.34 18.69 -11.90
C SER A 830 -6.46 19.65 -11.09
N GLY A 831 -5.37 20.13 -11.68
CA GLY A 831 -4.45 21.10 -11.04
C GLY A 831 -3.59 20.53 -9.91
N ILE A 832 -3.63 19.20 -9.72
CA ILE A 832 -2.88 18.53 -8.66
C ILE A 832 -1.42 18.29 -9.05
N THR A 833 -1.17 17.96 -10.31
CA THR A 833 0.13 17.58 -10.90
C THR A 833 0.99 18.79 -11.30
N ARG A 834 0.91 19.89 -10.55
CA ARG A 834 1.62 21.14 -10.88
C ARG A 834 3.14 21.01 -10.72
N TYR A 835 3.58 20.39 -9.62
CA TYR A 835 4.99 20.29 -9.27
C TYR A 835 5.50 18.88 -9.55
N ASP A 836 6.71 18.78 -10.07
CA ASP A 836 7.41 17.50 -10.24
C ASP A 836 7.80 16.89 -8.90
N GLY A 837 7.94 15.56 -8.91
CA GLY A 837 8.33 14.76 -7.77
C GLY A 837 7.37 13.61 -7.52
N GLU A 838 7.58 12.96 -6.39
CA GLU A 838 6.82 11.79 -5.97
C GLU A 838 5.48 12.19 -5.33
N TYR A 839 4.39 11.59 -5.79
CA TYR A 839 3.04 11.76 -5.27
C TYR A 839 2.64 10.45 -4.61
N LYS A 840 2.29 10.51 -3.32
CA LYS A 840 1.85 9.33 -2.56
C LYS A 840 0.33 9.37 -2.42
N LEU A 841 -0.33 8.36 -2.99
CA LEU A 841 -1.76 8.13 -2.85
C LEU A 841 -1.98 7.09 -1.75
N HIS A 842 -2.86 7.36 -0.79
CA HIS A 842 -3.31 6.39 0.20
C HIS A 842 -4.84 6.35 0.20
N ALA A 843 -5.38 5.28 -0.39
CA ALA A 843 -6.81 5.03 -0.43
C ALA A 843 -7.27 4.29 0.81
N ARG A 844 -8.44 4.70 1.31
CA ARG A 844 -9.13 4.06 2.42
C ARG A 844 -10.60 3.87 2.05
N ILE A 845 -10.99 2.61 1.89
CA ILE A 845 -12.33 2.25 1.41
C ILE A 845 -13.03 1.41 2.47
N ARG A 846 -14.19 1.92 2.92
CA ARG A 846 -15.11 1.20 3.80
C ARG A 846 -16.11 0.43 2.95
N LEU A 847 -16.00 -0.89 3.00
CA LEU A 847 -16.82 -1.85 2.25
C LEU A 847 -17.81 -2.52 3.19
N CYS A 848 -19.10 -2.43 2.89
CA CYS A 848 -20.17 -2.90 3.77
C CYS A 848 -21.07 -3.93 3.10
N ASN A 849 -21.41 -4.98 3.83
CA ASN A 849 -22.26 -6.06 3.37
C ASN A 849 -23.47 -6.23 4.30
N GLN A 850 -24.67 -6.26 3.72
CA GLN A 850 -25.89 -6.53 4.45
C GLN A 850 -26.13 -8.04 4.41
N ARG A 851 -25.72 -8.77 5.46
CA ARG A 851 -26.08 -10.19 5.59
C ARG A 851 -27.63 -10.32 5.64
N PRO A 852 -28.21 -11.51 5.38
CA PRO A 852 -29.66 -11.76 5.49
C PRO A 852 -30.32 -11.42 6.86
N CYS A 853 -29.57 -10.91 7.83
CA CYS A 853 -29.99 -10.61 9.19
C CYS A 853 -29.98 -9.11 9.54
N GLY A 854 -29.99 -8.20 8.55
CA GLY A 854 -30.26 -6.76 8.77
C GLY A 854 -29.15 -5.93 9.44
N LYS A 855 -28.05 -6.55 9.89
CA LYS A 855 -26.85 -5.83 10.35
C LYS A 855 -25.89 -5.60 9.18
N LEU A 856 -25.51 -4.34 8.98
CA LEU A 856 -24.48 -3.94 8.02
C LEU A 856 -23.10 -4.22 8.62
N ASP A 857 -22.43 -5.28 8.17
CA ASP A 857 -21.04 -5.54 8.57
C ASP A 857 -20.12 -4.77 7.62
N CYS A 858 -19.29 -3.89 8.16
CA CYS A 858 -18.36 -3.08 7.37
C CYS A 858 -16.92 -3.41 7.72
N ILE A 859 -16.08 -3.45 6.70
CA ILE A 859 -14.63 -3.53 6.82
C ILE A 859 -14.00 -2.31 6.17
N VAL A 860 -12.80 -1.94 6.62
CA VAL A 860 -11.97 -0.93 5.97
C VAL A 860 -10.79 -1.64 5.32
N ARG A 861 -10.46 -1.23 4.09
CA ARG A 861 -9.27 -1.67 3.38
C ARG A 861 -8.50 -0.47 2.89
N GLU A 862 -7.18 -0.59 2.94
CA GLU A 862 -6.26 0.46 2.56
C GLU A 862 -5.34 -0.02 1.45
N ALA A 863 -4.94 0.90 0.58
CA ALA A 863 -3.96 0.65 -0.46
C ALA A 863 -3.16 1.92 -0.71
N GLU A 864 -1.84 1.77 -0.84
CA GLU A 864 -0.95 2.86 -1.21
C GLU A 864 -0.52 2.71 -2.68
N HIS A 865 -0.41 3.84 -3.37
CA HIS A 865 0.14 3.92 -4.72
C HIS A 865 1.07 5.13 -4.79
N VAL A 866 2.29 4.91 -5.27
CA VAL A 866 3.23 5.99 -5.50
C VAL A 866 3.27 6.28 -6.99
N LEU A 867 3.16 7.55 -7.36
CA LEU A 867 3.22 8.04 -8.73
C LEU A 867 4.32 9.09 -8.85
N ASP A 868 4.87 9.28 -10.05
CA ASP A 868 5.77 10.40 -10.32
C ASP A 868 5.04 11.44 -11.17
N VAL A 869 5.22 12.71 -10.84
CA VAL A 869 4.90 13.81 -11.74
C VAL A 869 6.22 14.34 -12.29
N LEU A 870 6.32 14.43 -13.61
CA LEU A 870 7.41 15.08 -14.31
C LEU A 870 7.03 16.49 -14.68
N PRO A 871 8.00 17.40 -14.81
CA PRO A 871 7.70 18.76 -15.19
C PRO A 871 7.16 18.79 -16.62
N LYS A 872 6.05 19.52 -16.82
CA LYS A 872 5.53 19.78 -18.16
C LYS A 872 6.42 20.81 -18.84
N ALA A 873 7.24 20.35 -19.79
CA ALA A 873 7.99 21.26 -20.65
C ALA A 873 7.03 22.17 -21.42
N ALA A 874 7.22 23.47 -21.29
CA ALA A 874 6.53 24.50 -22.06
C ALA A 874 7.33 24.76 -23.35
N GLN A 875 6.76 24.40 -24.50
CA GLN A 875 7.42 24.57 -25.81
C GLN A 875 7.86 26.02 -26.03
N ALA A 876 7.02 27.00 -25.66
CA ALA A 876 7.31 28.41 -25.80
C ALA A 876 8.48 28.93 -24.93
N LYS A 877 8.84 28.20 -23.87
CA LYS A 877 9.93 28.59 -22.95
C LYS A 877 11.19 27.71 -23.11
N THR A 878 11.08 26.58 -23.80
CA THR A 878 12.20 25.66 -24.04
C THR A 878 13.15 26.25 -25.09
N SER A 879 14.45 26.31 -24.78
CA SER A 879 15.45 26.83 -25.74
C SER A 879 16.06 25.71 -26.56
N VAL A 880 16.24 25.95 -27.86
CA VAL A 880 16.86 25.03 -28.81
C VAL A 880 18.05 25.72 -29.46
N LYS A 881 19.22 25.07 -29.45
CA LYS A 881 20.43 25.50 -30.15
C LYS A 881 20.85 24.41 -31.14
N VAL A 882 21.06 24.78 -32.40
CA VAL A 882 21.53 23.85 -33.45
C VAL A 882 22.95 24.24 -33.84
N ARG A 883 23.88 23.27 -33.81
CA ARG A 883 25.26 23.45 -34.24
C ARG A 883 25.60 22.42 -35.31
N GLN A 884 25.96 22.88 -36.51
CA GLN A 884 26.44 21.96 -37.55
C GLN A 884 27.78 21.34 -37.16
N LEU A 885 27.95 20.05 -37.45
CA LEU A 885 29.18 19.30 -37.19
C LEU A 885 29.94 19.17 -38.52
N ASP A 886 31.16 19.72 -38.57
CA ASP A 886 32.02 19.61 -39.75
C ASP A 886 32.48 18.16 -39.98
N MET A 887 32.13 17.61 -41.15
CA MET A 887 32.59 16.28 -41.56
C MET A 887 34.00 16.37 -42.17
N SER A 888 35.03 16.02 -41.40
CA SER A 888 36.42 16.10 -41.86
C SER A 888 36.87 14.88 -42.71
N GLY A 889 37.69 15.19 -43.73
CA GLY A 889 38.73 14.36 -44.39
C GLY A 889 38.41 12.91 -44.81
N LYS A 890 38.24 11.99 -43.87
CA LYS A 890 37.99 10.55 -44.14
C LYS A 890 36.52 10.15 -44.03
N GLN A 891 35.70 10.87 -43.26
CA GLN A 891 34.26 10.58 -43.13
C GLN A 891 33.47 11.02 -44.36
N ARG A 892 33.89 12.12 -45.00
CA ARG A 892 33.31 12.61 -46.26
C ARG A 892 33.37 11.59 -47.41
N LYS A 893 34.38 10.70 -47.39
CA LYS A 893 34.54 9.62 -48.40
C LYS A 893 33.70 8.37 -48.12
N ARG A 894 33.19 8.18 -46.89
CA ARG A 894 32.26 7.08 -46.54
C ARG A 894 30.79 7.48 -46.70
N SER A 895 30.48 8.77 -46.58
CA SER A 895 29.17 9.35 -46.89
C SER A 895 29.01 9.58 -48.39
N ALA A 896 28.96 8.51 -49.18
CA ALA A 896 28.64 8.61 -50.61
C ALA A 896 27.18 9.08 -50.86
N ASP A 897 26.39 9.28 -49.81
CA ASP A 897 24.94 9.46 -49.84
C ASP A 897 24.46 10.91 -49.58
N GLY A 898 25.36 11.90 -49.58
CA GLY A 898 24.97 13.32 -49.43
C GLY A 898 24.26 13.66 -48.11
N GLN A 899 24.74 13.14 -46.97
CA GLN A 899 24.18 13.46 -45.65
C GLN A 899 25.01 14.51 -44.89
N LYS A 900 24.34 15.43 -44.19
CA LYS A 900 24.90 16.41 -43.23
C LYS A 900 24.69 15.95 -41.80
N LYS A 901 25.51 16.45 -40.86
CA LYS A 901 25.36 16.19 -39.42
C LYS A 901 25.20 17.46 -38.61
N ALA A 902 24.34 17.41 -37.60
CA ALA A 902 24.16 18.48 -36.64
C ALA A 902 24.05 17.95 -35.21
N ARG A 903 24.48 18.77 -34.25
CA ARG A 903 24.23 18.58 -32.82
C ARG A 903 23.15 19.58 -32.40
N VAL A 904 22.00 19.05 -32.00
CA VAL A 904 20.87 19.83 -31.48
C VAL A 904 20.91 19.76 -29.96
N VAL A 905 21.06 20.89 -29.29
CA VAL A 905 21.00 21.03 -27.84
C VAL A 905 19.65 21.64 -27.46
N VAL A 906 18.92 20.97 -26.59
CA VAL A 906 17.61 21.42 -26.10
C VAL A 906 17.69 21.58 -24.59
N THR A 907 17.27 22.74 -24.09
CA THR A 907 17.18 23.04 -22.65
C THR A 907 15.70 23.18 -22.30
N PRO A 908 15.04 22.10 -21.85
CA PRO A 908 13.62 22.11 -21.54
C PRO A 908 13.34 23.03 -20.35
N ARG A 909 12.29 23.84 -20.46
CA ARG A 909 11.80 24.68 -19.35
C ARG A 909 10.32 24.46 -19.11
N ASP A 910 9.88 24.55 -17.86
CA ASP A 910 8.48 24.42 -17.47
C ASP A 910 7.65 25.68 -17.77
N GLU A 911 6.35 25.64 -17.44
CA GLU A 911 5.43 26.77 -17.61
C GLU A 911 5.79 28.00 -16.77
N ASP A 912 6.57 27.87 -15.70
CA ASP A 912 7.06 28.96 -14.85
C ASP A 912 8.44 29.49 -15.34
N GLY A 913 9.11 28.76 -16.23
CA GLY A 913 10.41 29.10 -16.84
C GLY A 913 11.62 28.49 -16.13
N ALA A 914 11.41 27.63 -15.13
CA ALA A 914 12.46 26.87 -14.50
C ALA A 914 13.00 25.81 -15.48
N ALA A 915 14.31 25.58 -15.46
CA ALA A 915 14.90 24.51 -16.26
C ALA A 915 14.53 23.16 -15.65
N LEU A 916 14.17 22.18 -16.49
CA LEU A 916 13.89 20.82 -16.02
C LEU A 916 15.11 20.17 -15.35
N GLY A 917 16.31 20.47 -15.82
CA GLY A 917 17.55 19.96 -15.25
C GLY A 917 17.88 18.53 -15.70
N HIS A 918 18.78 17.91 -14.93
CA HIS A 918 19.39 16.61 -15.19
C HIS A 918 18.48 15.42 -14.86
N GLY A 919 18.78 14.23 -15.40
CA GLY A 919 18.20 12.94 -14.98
C GLY A 919 16.93 12.50 -15.73
N HIS A 920 16.50 13.22 -16.78
CA HIS A 920 15.30 12.88 -17.55
C HIS A 920 15.59 12.22 -18.91
N LEU A 921 16.84 11.84 -19.20
CA LEU A 921 17.22 11.31 -20.52
C LEU A 921 16.40 10.09 -20.94
N GLU A 922 16.17 9.14 -20.03
CA GLU A 922 15.40 7.93 -20.30
C GLU A 922 13.89 8.21 -20.53
N GLN A 923 13.40 9.39 -20.15
CA GLN A 923 12.00 9.82 -20.30
C GLN A 923 11.78 10.61 -21.59
N LEU A 924 12.88 11.04 -22.23
CA LEU A 924 12.89 11.81 -23.47
C LEU A 924 13.25 10.92 -24.66
N VAL A 925 12.54 11.09 -25.76
CA VAL A 925 12.78 10.39 -27.01
C VAL A 925 13.02 11.43 -28.10
N ALA A 926 14.24 11.43 -28.64
CA ALA A 926 14.55 12.17 -29.84
C ALA A 926 14.20 11.32 -31.07
N ARG A 927 13.25 11.81 -31.89
CA ARG A 927 12.91 11.23 -33.19
C ARG A 927 13.33 12.17 -34.30
N GLY A 928 13.94 11.61 -35.33
CA GLY A 928 14.19 12.36 -36.55
C GLY A 928 12.87 12.55 -37.31
N VAL A 929 12.67 13.73 -37.87
CA VAL A 929 11.55 14.03 -38.76
C VAL A 929 12.08 14.32 -40.16
N CYS A 930 11.32 13.88 -41.17
CA CYS A 930 11.53 14.25 -42.57
C CYS A 930 12.90 13.85 -43.12
N GLY A 931 13.25 12.57 -42.91
CA GLY A 931 14.50 11.96 -43.39
C GLY A 931 15.70 12.17 -42.46
N ALA A 932 15.56 12.90 -41.36
CA ALA A 932 16.56 12.96 -40.31
C ALA A 932 16.62 11.65 -39.52
N VAL A 933 17.83 11.23 -39.13
CA VAL A 933 18.09 10.06 -38.30
C VAL A 933 18.85 10.51 -37.06
N VAL A 934 18.32 10.20 -35.88
CA VAL A 934 19.00 10.45 -34.60
C VAL A 934 20.01 9.34 -34.38
N GLU A 935 21.30 9.68 -34.39
CA GLU A 935 22.40 8.72 -34.20
C GLU A 935 22.72 8.50 -32.72
N LYS A 936 22.58 9.56 -31.93
CA LYS A 936 22.88 9.56 -30.50
C LYS A 936 22.01 10.60 -29.80
N PHE A 937 21.49 10.25 -28.64
CA PHE A 937 20.79 11.17 -27.75
C PHE A 937 21.37 11.03 -26.36
N GLU A 938 21.82 12.13 -25.78
CA GLU A 938 22.54 12.14 -24.50
C GLU A 938 22.19 13.36 -23.67
N GLU A 939 22.38 13.24 -22.37
CA GLU A 939 22.27 14.36 -21.44
C GLU A 939 23.62 15.07 -21.34
N ILE A 940 23.60 16.40 -21.28
CA ILE A 940 24.81 17.20 -21.09
C ILE A 940 25.05 17.32 -19.58
N SER A 941 25.97 16.51 -19.06
CA SER A 941 26.37 16.49 -17.64
C SER A 941 27.55 17.42 -17.30
N GLU A 942 28.13 18.11 -18.29
CA GLU A 942 29.34 18.92 -18.12
C GLU A 942 29.03 20.37 -17.69
N ASP A 943 29.94 20.96 -16.90
CA ASP A 943 29.86 22.34 -16.42
C ASP A 943 29.70 23.37 -17.55
N GLY A 944 28.74 24.30 -17.43
CA GLY A 944 28.57 25.42 -18.35
C GLY A 944 27.12 25.95 -18.48
N GLU A 945 26.88 26.88 -19.41
CA GLU A 945 25.53 27.44 -19.69
C GLU A 945 24.51 26.40 -20.20
N GLU A 946 24.99 25.21 -20.62
CA GLU A 946 24.17 24.13 -21.18
C GLU A 946 23.95 22.98 -20.18
N ALA A 947 24.41 23.10 -18.93
CA ALA A 947 24.16 22.11 -17.88
C ALA A 947 22.65 21.91 -17.67
N GLY A 948 22.21 20.64 -17.60
CA GLY A 948 20.79 20.27 -17.52
C GLY A 948 20.05 20.29 -18.87
N SER A 949 20.80 20.32 -19.98
CA SER A 949 20.27 20.23 -21.35
C SER A 949 20.51 18.85 -21.97
N TYR A 950 19.82 18.57 -23.07
CA TYR A 950 19.88 17.30 -23.80
C TYR A 950 20.41 17.54 -25.22
N ALA A 951 21.30 16.67 -25.69
CA ALA A 951 21.92 16.76 -27.00
C ALA A 951 21.53 15.58 -27.90
N ALA A 952 20.98 15.87 -29.08
CA ALA A 952 20.79 14.91 -30.16
C ALA A 952 21.85 15.13 -31.25
N THR A 953 22.59 14.09 -31.60
CA THR A 953 23.42 14.05 -32.82
C THR A 953 22.61 13.42 -33.94
N VAL A 954 22.50 14.14 -35.06
CA VAL A 954 21.52 13.85 -36.11
C VAL A 954 22.19 13.88 -37.46
N SER A 955 21.88 12.91 -38.32
CA SER A 955 22.22 12.92 -39.74
C SER A 955 20.98 13.19 -40.60
N TYR A 956 21.13 13.97 -41.68
CA TYR A 956 19.99 14.35 -42.55
C TYR A 956 20.43 14.61 -44.01
N PRO A 957 19.52 14.53 -45.00
CA PRO A 957 19.87 14.65 -46.42
C PRO A 957 20.21 16.10 -46.83
N GLU A 958 21.22 16.28 -47.69
CA GLU A 958 21.73 17.58 -48.15
C GLU A 958 20.75 18.37 -49.04
N GLY A 959 19.68 17.71 -49.55
CA GLY A 959 18.63 18.30 -50.40
C GLY A 959 17.23 18.41 -49.79
N GLY A 960 17.06 18.09 -48.50
CA GLY A 960 15.74 18.00 -47.86
C GLY A 960 15.03 16.65 -48.08
N SER A 961 13.85 16.50 -47.49
CA SER A 961 13.03 15.28 -47.55
C SER A 961 12.55 14.97 -48.98
N SER A 962 12.53 13.69 -49.37
CA SER A 962 11.90 13.22 -50.61
C SER A 962 10.37 13.18 -50.52
N ASP A 963 9.81 13.34 -49.32
CA ASP A 963 8.37 13.43 -49.07
C ASP A 963 7.87 14.86 -49.32
N ALA A 964 7.00 15.02 -50.31
CA ALA A 964 6.42 16.31 -50.70
C ALA A 964 5.55 16.95 -49.59
N SER A 965 5.15 16.18 -48.57
CA SER A 965 4.41 16.67 -47.40
C SER A 965 5.31 17.29 -46.31
N CYS A 966 6.64 17.12 -46.39
CA CYS A 966 7.55 17.69 -45.40
C CYS A 966 8.72 18.49 -46.00
N LYS A 967 8.78 19.78 -45.67
CA LYS A 967 9.70 20.75 -46.31
C LYS A 967 11.11 20.82 -45.69
N ARG A 968 11.31 20.42 -44.42
CA ARG A 968 12.61 20.54 -43.70
C ARG A 968 12.89 19.36 -42.78
N ALA A 969 14.14 18.90 -42.78
CA ALA A 969 14.62 17.90 -41.84
C ALA A 969 14.71 18.50 -40.43
N GLY A 970 14.48 17.67 -39.41
CA GLY A 970 14.50 18.15 -38.03
C GLY A 970 14.60 17.03 -37.00
N VAL A 971 14.67 17.43 -35.73
CA VAL A 971 14.49 16.52 -34.60
C VAL A 971 13.28 16.95 -33.80
N ALA A 972 12.40 16.00 -33.55
CA ALA A 972 11.32 16.11 -32.61
C ALA A 972 11.75 15.44 -31.30
N ILE A 973 11.85 16.21 -30.22
CA ILE A 973 12.04 15.65 -28.87
C ILE A 973 10.69 15.52 -28.21
N HIS A 974 10.36 14.31 -27.80
CA HIS A 974 9.11 13.94 -27.14
C HIS A 974 9.36 13.43 -25.73
N MET A 975 8.38 13.54 -24.84
CA MET A 975 8.32 12.71 -23.64
C MET A 975 7.43 11.49 -23.92
N LEU A 976 7.83 10.32 -23.40
CA LEU A 976 7.02 9.10 -23.46
C LEU A 976 5.63 9.34 -22.84
N GLY A 977 4.57 8.91 -23.55
CA GLY A 977 3.18 9.04 -23.08
C GLY A 977 2.48 10.36 -23.46
N ARG A 978 3.06 11.21 -24.31
CA ARG A 978 2.38 12.44 -24.81
C ARG A 978 1.97 12.34 -26.29
N PRO A 979 0.80 12.87 -26.67
CA PRO A 979 0.50 13.15 -28.07
C PRO A 979 1.27 14.38 -28.55
N GLN A 980 2.11 14.18 -29.58
CA GLN A 980 2.58 15.12 -30.62
C GLN A 980 3.02 16.58 -30.33
N GLU A 981 3.02 17.09 -29.09
CA GLU A 981 3.70 18.36 -28.77
C GLU A 981 5.22 18.13 -28.62
N ALA A 982 5.87 17.82 -29.74
CA ALA A 982 7.31 17.73 -29.77
C ALA A 982 7.93 19.13 -29.78
N VAL A 983 9.04 19.31 -29.06
CA VAL A 983 9.96 20.41 -29.38
C VAL A 983 10.63 20.02 -30.69
N VAL A 984 10.21 20.64 -31.79
CA VAL A 984 10.77 20.43 -33.12
C VAL A 984 11.90 21.43 -33.35
N ALA A 985 13.11 20.91 -33.52
CA ALA A 985 14.27 21.66 -33.98
C ALA A 985 14.45 21.45 -35.48
N GLU A 986 14.26 22.50 -36.27
CA GLU A 986 14.60 22.49 -37.70
C GLU A 986 16.14 22.51 -37.88
N LEU A 987 16.64 21.75 -38.86
CA LEU A 987 18.08 21.54 -39.12
C LEU A 987 18.61 22.28 -40.35
#